data_AF-A0AA36IZW3-F1
#
_entry.id   AF-A0AA36IZW3-F1
#
_cell.length_a   1.000
_cell.length_b   1.000
_cell.length_c   1.000
_cell.angle_alpha   90.00
_cell.angle_beta   90.00
_cell.angle_gamma   90.00
#
_symmetry.space_group_name_H-M   'P 1'
#
loop_
_entity.id
_entity.type
_entity.pdbx_description
1 polymer ?
#
loop_
_entity_poly.entity_id
_entity_poly.type
_entity_poly.pdbx_seq_one_letter_code
_entity_poly.pdbx_strand_id
1 'polypeptide(L)'
;MNAGVLRWTPCAVLQRQALPRQAVGGLPEDRAAATRAQAREPTAPGWRGLAAPSLAFGLGLARAQRQRLSRQTARYSTGPEALKPPQPNVMQRTATRGEKAAELAKKAKDLPPPSRSITMDDVDLQFSRSSGPGGQNVNKVETRVQASFDVDTARFLPQWVKDNLRKQEANRFNKKGILVVSAEEQRTKHDNLRIAMQKLQAMIDQAAFKQKMPDQKKVQKMRRTKKAANEKRLQDKKFKSQAIQKRSAVRALQLMRFCSFEALLERFRQISDKGVLLFSGGPEMTRHDTDHEDLFRQESTFHYLFGVREPGYMGTLDLESGSATLFAPRLPAEYELWMGKIADVDTLQEHYGVDEVVYVDEIAAWFQRRAPTKVYIQRGRNSDSGSEVAPASFDGLSNYDVDEELLHPVVYETRARKNEEELRLLRYVNRISADAHIGMMRQARPGLMEYQLESTFAYSCHYNGGCRLLSYTPIAGSGPNSAVLHYGHAGAPNDRRLEDGDIVLCDMGCEYYCYASDITNSFPATGTFSKDQRLIFETVAAMQFAVLSSMKPGVAWVDMHELAYRVMCEKLTAAGLLVGDVDEMMAANVGGVLMPHGLGHFLGIDTHDVGGYPEGAQRDTRDGFKSLRCQRVLEPGFVLTVEPGVYFVDYSLRKAKEDPELSKFFNWDRIAEFENFGGIRLEDNVLVTDDGIENFTVAPRTVEEVEAVMRGEIADAAALMAWRHEQEEQVTEQEEEVYGHSATLVGNTVWVLGGKNQAGKRLSVHCFCPKALTWSKRTPADNSHAPSKRWGHSVCEVTGKMLIVVGGFDSKHNLRDSWVLDTTQDASFADVCDDLPVFGAYHSVVFHKRKERVILFGGQCCVNGAYEYFQDVYVLHFQHEADEDLEGWVHARVRGPKPEARAQHSAVLAGAGMIIYGGANATRQFNDLWTFDLLDHMWTRLPPEGPAPPVETQIEPQAFRVRSCRSIFLCRNMQLLVLGRAPPPAFSKYSLHVYDLKSLQWRPAPMHRSADWRGNAAGWVWGDELWVHGGHHDSNEPQNILLPLLTGPSKLLRRTVQSISALPHENLKLIFSFISGSVEACLF
;
A
#
# COMPACT_ATOMS: atom_id res chain seq x y z
N MET A 1 -19.54 -28.15 -74.30
CA MET A 1 -20.47 -29.28 -74.11
C MET A 1 -20.08 -29.95 -72.80
N ASN A 2 -20.70 -29.56 -71.69
CA ASN A 2 -21.70 -30.31 -70.89
C ASN A 2 -21.01 -30.98 -69.68
N ALA A 3 -21.41 -30.86 -68.41
CA ALA A 3 -22.51 -30.16 -67.72
C ALA A 3 -22.07 -30.02 -66.23
N GLY A 4 -22.13 -28.84 -65.60
CA GLY A 4 -23.21 -28.37 -64.70
C GLY A 4 -22.88 -28.69 -63.23
N VAL A 5 -22.75 -27.78 -62.26
CA VAL A 5 -23.21 -26.38 -62.11
C VAL A 5 -22.17 -25.60 -61.26
N LEU A 6 -21.81 -24.41 -61.74
CA LEU A 6 -20.92 -23.38 -61.17
C LEU A 6 -21.73 -22.36 -60.35
N ARG A 7 -21.23 -21.91 -59.19
CA ARG A 7 -20.65 -20.58 -58.86
C ARG A 7 -21.42 -19.35 -59.37
N TRP A 8 -21.43 -18.26 -58.59
CA TRP A 8 -20.68 -17.02 -58.87
C TRP A 8 -20.98 -15.91 -57.82
N THR A 9 -19.91 -15.49 -57.14
CA THR A 9 -19.55 -14.11 -56.69
C THR A 9 -19.50 -13.11 -57.87
N PRO A 10 -19.05 -11.84 -57.74
CA PRO A 10 -19.33 -10.78 -56.76
C PRO A 10 -19.55 -9.38 -57.44
N CYS A 11 -19.57 -8.33 -56.60
CA CYS A 11 -19.30 -6.90 -56.85
C CYS A 11 -20.38 -6.04 -57.53
N ALA A 12 -20.85 -5.00 -56.81
CA ALA A 12 -20.33 -3.63 -56.99
C ALA A 12 -21.00 -2.63 -56.02
N VAL A 13 -20.24 -1.58 -55.73
CA VAL A 13 -20.45 -0.45 -54.81
C VAL A 13 -21.25 0.68 -55.46
N LEU A 14 -21.88 1.54 -54.61
CA LEU A 14 -22.18 3.00 -54.72
C LEU A 14 -23.62 3.28 -54.24
N GLN A 15 -24.06 4.40 -53.68
CA GLN A 15 -23.53 5.58 -52.96
C GLN A 15 -24.79 6.47 -52.69
N ARG A 16 -24.71 7.44 -51.75
CA ARG A 16 -25.48 8.73 -51.69
C ARG A 16 -26.92 8.68 -51.13
N GLN A 17 -27.18 9.35 -49.99
CA GLN A 17 -27.53 10.79 -49.76
C GLN A 17 -29.02 11.11 -50.02
N ALA A 18 -29.70 11.68 -49.00
CA ALA A 18 -30.44 12.97 -49.03
C ALA A 18 -31.63 13.03 -48.03
N LEU A 19 -31.61 14.07 -47.17
CA LEU A 19 -32.77 14.80 -46.63
C LEU A 19 -33.39 15.71 -47.72
N PRO A 20 -34.47 16.52 -47.54
CA PRO A 20 -35.56 16.54 -46.53
C PRO A 20 -36.99 16.82 -47.13
N ARG A 21 -38.00 16.96 -46.24
CA ARG A 21 -39.15 17.93 -46.21
C ARG A 21 -40.58 17.39 -46.30
N GLN A 22 -41.37 17.85 -45.30
CA GLN A 22 -42.75 18.40 -45.33
C GLN A 22 -43.89 17.49 -45.82
N ALA A 23 -45.15 17.57 -45.38
CA ALA A 23 -45.94 18.15 -44.29
C ALA A 23 -47.42 17.78 -44.64
N VAL A 24 -48.37 18.02 -43.73
CA VAL A 24 -49.85 17.95 -43.90
C VAL A 24 -50.40 16.51 -43.82
N GLY A 25 -51.12 16.10 -42.77
CA GLY A 25 -52.42 16.60 -42.25
C GLY A 25 -53.53 15.68 -42.81
N GLY A 26 -54.52 15.15 -42.10
CA GLY A 26 -54.96 15.12 -40.71
C GLY A 26 -56.27 14.30 -40.67
N LEU A 27 -56.59 13.68 -39.51
CA LEU A 27 -57.92 13.35 -38.93
C LEU A 27 -58.97 12.56 -39.77
N PRO A 28 -60.02 11.92 -39.15
CA PRO A 28 -60.61 12.11 -37.80
C PRO A 28 -60.60 10.83 -36.91
N GLU A 29 -60.65 10.91 -35.56
CA GLU A 29 -61.84 11.06 -34.68
C GLU A 29 -62.99 10.08 -35.04
N ASP A 30 -63.66 9.32 -34.16
CA ASP A 30 -63.96 9.55 -32.74
C ASP A 30 -64.61 8.28 -32.09
N ARG A 31 -64.40 8.12 -30.77
CA ARG A 31 -65.33 7.69 -29.71
C ARG A 31 -66.16 6.37 -29.74
N ALA A 32 -65.85 5.54 -28.74
CA ALA A 32 -66.66 5.32 -27.51
C ALA A 32 -67.35 3.95 -27.25
N ALA A 33 -67.19 3.57 -25.97
CA ALA A 33 -68.16 2.98 -25.04
C ALA A 33 -68.20 1.45 -24.84
N ALA A 34 -68.14 1.11 -23.55
CA ALA A 34 -68.13 -0.19 -22.91
C ALA A 34 -69.48 -0.92 -22.95
N THR A 35 -69.48 -2.25 -22.79
CA THR A 35 -70.48 -2.96 -21.97
C THR A 35 -70.09 -4.41 -21.60
N ARG A 36 -70.16 -4.66 -20.29
CA ARG A 36 -70.47 -5.87 -19.50
C ARG A 36 -70.82 -7.23 -20.16
N ALA A 37 -70.23 -8.26 -19.54
CA ALA A 37 -70.85 -9.42 -18.85
C ALA A 37 -70.91 -10.81 -19.52
N GLN A 38 -70.33 -11.77 -18.77
CA GLN A 38 -70.80 -13.15 -18.45
C GLN A 38 -71.17 -14.12 -19.57
N ALA A 39 -70.47 -15.26 -19.66
CA ALA A 39 -70.94 -16.56 -19.14
C ALA A 39 -70.11 -17.77 -19.65
N ARG A 40 -69.76 -18.65 -18.69
CA ARG A 40 -69.73 -20.14 -18.69
C ARG A 40 -69.07 -20.96 -19.82
N GLU A 41 -68.12 -21.78 -19.38
CA GLU A 41 -67.77 -23.19 -19.70
C GLU A 41 -68.00 -23.76 -21.12
N PRO A 42 -67.06 -24.58 -21.64
CA PRO A 42 -67.28 -26.04 -21.54
C PRO A 42 -66.02 -26.94 -21.39
N THR A 43 -66.17 -27.95 -20.52
CA THR A 43 -65.83 -29.39 -20.64
C THR A 43 -64.65 -29.90 -21.49
N ALA A 44 -63.82 -30.73 -20.85
CA ALA A 44 -62.79 -31.63 -21.42
C ALA A 44 -63.37 -32.85 -22.20
N PRO A 45 -62.54 -33.58 -22.98
CA PRO A 45 -61.84 -34.79 -22.48
C PRO A 45 -60.41 -34.92 -23.05
N GLY A 46 -59.42 -35.69 -22.56
CA GLY A 46 -59.33 -36.76 -21.59
C GLY A 46 -58.35 -37.81 -22.12
N TRP A 47 -57.21 -38.08 -21.46
CA TRP A 47 -56.41 -39.31 -21.65
C TRP A 47 -55.83 -39.77 -20.29
N ARG A 48 -56.10 -41.03 -19.95
CA ARG A 48 -55.60 -41.81 -18.80
C ARG A 48 -54.17 -42.31 -19.10
N GLY A 49 -53.27 -42.65 -18.18
CA GLY A 49 -53.28 -42.86 -16.73
C GLY A 49 -52.25 -43.95 -16.38
N LEU A 50 -51.67 -43.91 -15.18
CA LEU A 50 -51.12 -45.00 -14.32
C LEU A 50 -50.29 -44.32 -13.20
N ALA A 51 -50.88 -44.01 -12.03
CA ALA A 51 -50.91 -44.81 -10.78
C ALA A 51 -49.50 -45.02 -10.16
N ALA A 52 -49.18 -44.68 -8.91
CA ALA A 52 -49.95 -44.83 -7.66
C ALA A 52 -49.41 -43.91 -6.50
N PRO A 53 -49.78 -44.06 -5.20
CA PRO A 53 -50.63 -43.16 -4.40
C PRO A 53 -49.86 -42.34 -3.33
N SER A 54 -50.25 -41.10 -2.97
CA SER A 54 -51.32 -40.67 -2.02
C SER A 54 -50.96 -40.96 -0.53
N LEU A 55 -51.17 -40.12 0.49
CA LEU A 55 -51.98 -38.91 0.70
C LEU A 55 -51.65 -38.30 2.09
N ALA A 56 -51.65 -36.96 2.17
CA ALA A 56 -52.19 -36.08 3.24
C ALA A 56 -51.65 -36.19 4.68
N PHE A 57 -51.75 -35.21 5.59
CA PHE A 57 -52.72 -34.12 5.78
C PHE A 57 -52.04 -32.96 6.54
N GLY A 58 -52.56 -31.74 6.35
CA GLY A 58 -52.11 -30.54 7.06
C GLY A 58 -52.70 -30.36 8.46
N LEU A 59 -52.09 -29.37 9.13
CA LEU A 59 -52.59 -28.41 10.11
C LEU A 59 -53.09 -28.89 11.48
N GLY A 60 -52.47 -28.36 12.54
CA GLY A 60 -53.02 -28.45 13.90
C GLY A 60 -52.10 -27.96 15.04
N LEU A 61 -51.91 -26.65 15.14
CA LEU A 61 -51.66 -25.81 16.32
C LEU A 61 -51.20 -26.44 17.67
N ALA A 62 -50.09 -25.90 18.19
CA ALA A 62 -49.99 -25.19 19.50
C ALA A 62 -48.82 -25.60 20.42
N ARG A 63 -48.08 -24.57 20.83
CA ARG A 63 -47.40 -24.35 22.13
C ARG A 63 -46.73 -25.55 22.82
N ALA A 64 -45.39 -25.55 22.85
CA ALA A 64 -44.68 -25.95 24.08
C ALA A 64 -43.28 -25.36 24.19
N GLN A 65 -42.98 -24.90 25.40
CA GLN A 65 -41.75 -24.30 25.87
C GLN A 65 -40.57 -25.28 25.85
N ARG A 66 -39.39 -24.69 25.67
CA ARG A 66 -38.06 -25.30 25.83
C ARG A 66 -37.89 -25.92 27.22
N GLN A 67 -37.44 -27.18 27.29
CA GLN A 67 -36.43 -27.58 28.27
C GLN A 67 -35.42 -28.57 27.67
N ARG A 68 -34.15 -28.21 27.85
CA ARG A 68 -32.95 -28.95 27.48
C ARG A 68 -32.80 -30.21 28.36
N LEU A 69 -32.63 -31.36 27.71
CA LEU A 69 -31.84 -32.48 28.22
C LEU A 69 -30.83 -32.92 27.16
N SER A 70 -29.73 -33.46 27.67
CA SER A 70 -28.44 -33.69 27.04
C SER A 70 -28.35 -34.96 26.21
N ARG A 71 -27.55 -34.88 25.14
CA ARG A 71 -26.64 -35.90 24.58
C ARG A 71 -27.11 -37.37 24.62
N GLN A 72 -27.42 -37.89 23.43
CA GLN A 72 -27.03 -39.24 23.01
C GLN A 72 -26.90 -39.22 21.48
N THR A 73 -25.67 -39.39 20.98
CA THR A 73 -25.43 -39.93 19.63
C THR A 73 -24.59 -41.18 19.81
N ALA A 74 -25.27 -42.31 19.82
CA ALA A 74 -24.70 -43.56 19.33
C ALA A 74 -24.87 -43.55 17.81
N ARG A 75 -23.80 -43.84 17.06
CA ARG A 75 -23.90 -44.33 15.69
C ARG A 75 -23.47 -45.79 15.70
N TYR A 76 -24.33 -46.63 15.15
CA TYR A 76 -24.03 -47.96 14.64
C TYR A 76 -23.12 -47.85 13.41
N SER A 77 -22.15 -48.73 13.26
CA SER A 77 -22.04 -49.59 12.06
C SER A 77 -21.00 -50.70 12.24
N THR A 78 -21.51 -51.94 12.21
CA THR A 78 -21.02 -53.12 11.46
C THR A 78 -19.60 -53.66 11.65
N GLY A 79 -19.54 -54.91 12.15
CA GLY A 79 -18.96 -56.05 11.40
C GLY A 79 -17.46 -56.36 11.59
N PRO A 80 -17.02 -57.63 11.40
CA PRO A 80 -16.04 -58.26 12.30
C PRO A 80 -14.70 -58.67 11.65
N GLU A 81 -13.82 -59.19 12.54
CA GLU A 81 -12.66 -60.10 12.35
C GLU A 81 -11.21 -59.57 12.25
N ALA A 82 -10.48 -59.93 13.32
CA ALA A 82 -9.12 -60.48 13.45
C ALA A 82 -7.87 -59.69 13.00
N LEU A 83 -7.00 -59.35 13.98
CA LEU A 83 -5.63 -59.90 14.16
C LEU A 83 -4.92 -59.28 15.40
N LYS A 84 -4.08 -60.09 16.07
CA LYS A 84 -3.30 -59.80 17.32
C LYS A 84 -2.30 -58.62 17.19
N PRO A 85 -1.87 -57.92 18.28
CA PRO A 85 -0.69 -58.30 19.12
C PRO A 85 -0.78 -57.83 20.62
N PRO A 86 0.32 -57.65 21.40
CA PRO A 86 0.97 -58.59 22.33
C PRO A 86 0.84 -58.24 23.86
N GLN A 87 1.34 -59.11 24.75
CA GLN A 87 1.49 -58.92 26.23
C GLN A 87 2.77 -58.13 26.61
N PRO A 88 3.10 -57.81 27.91
CA PRO A 88 2.34 -57.78 29.19
C PRO A 88 2.62 -56.54 30.11
N ASN A 89 1.89 -56.37 31.24
CA ASN A 89 2.50 -56.18 32.57
C ASN A 89 1.49 -56.11 33.76
N VAL A 90 1.91 -56.70 34.88
CA VAL A 90 1.20 -56.85 36.16
C VAL A 90 1.24 -55.54 36.97
N MET A 91 0.10 -55.11 37.54
CA MET A 91 0.07 -54.04 38.56
C MET A 91 -0.78 -54.45 39.79
N GLN A 92 -0.17 -54.24 40.96
CA GLN A 92 -0.69 -54.47 42.30
C GLN A 92 -1.96 -53.66 42.60
N ARG A 93 -2.92 -54.26 43.30
CA ARG A 93 -4.14 -53.59 43.80
C ARG A 93 -3.79 -52.48 44.79
N THR A 94 -4.21 -51.25 44.49
CA THR A 94 -4.15 -50.10 45.41
C THR A 94 -5.46 -49.94 46.17
N ALA A 95 -5.36 -49.69 47.48
CA ALA A 95 -6.50 -49.48 48.39
C ALA A 95 -7.48 -48.41 47.86
N THR A 96 -8.77 -48.66 48.05
CA THR A 96 -9.83 -47.80 47.54
C THR A 96 -9.84 -46.46 48.25
N ARG A 97 -10.41 -45.45 47.57
CA ARG A 97 -10.42 -44.06 48.04
C ARG A 97 -11.13 -43.87 49.38
N GLY A 98 -12.07 -44.75 49.74
CA GLY A 98 -12.76 -44.77 51.03
C GLY A 98 -11.87 -45.25 52.18
N GLU A 99 -10.99 -46.23 51.92
CA GLU A 99 -10.06 -46.79 52.91
C GLU A 99 -8.97 -45.77 53.26
N LYS A 100 -8.41 -45.06 52.26
CA LYS A 100 -7.46 -43.94 52.49
C LYS A 100 -8.08 -42.78 53.28
N ALA A 101 -9.36 -42.49 53.05
CA ALA A 101 -10.06 -41.41 53.78
C ALA A 101 -10.35 -41.78 55.24
N ALA A 102 -10.70 -43.04 55.52
CA ALA A 102 -10.89 -43.54 56.88
C ALA A 102 -9.57 -43.59 57.67
N GLU A 103 -8.46 -43.92 56.99
CA GLU A 103 -7.11 -43.97 57.57
C GLU A 103 -6.56 -42.56 57.89
N LEU A 104 -6.81 -41.57 57.02
CA LEU A 104 -6.50 -40.16 57.25
C LEU A 104 -7.36 -39.53 58.36
N ALA A 105 -8.64 -39.91 58.46
CA ALA A 105 -9.52 -39.46 59.54
C ALA A 105 -9.13 -40.02 60.91
N LYS A 106 -8.59 -41.25 60.95
CA LYS A 106 -8.01 -41.87 62.15
C LYS A 106 -6.72 -41.17 62.60
N LYS A 107 -5.84 -40.80 61.66
CA LYS A 107 -4.59 -40.04 61.93
C LYS A 107 -4.80 -38.62 62.45
N ALA A 108 -5.99 -38.03 62.27
CA ALA A 108 -6.27 -36.63 62.62
C ALA A 108 -6.82 -36.41 64.05
N LYS A 109 -6.94 -37.44 64.89
CA LYS A 109 -7.47 -37.32 66.27
C LYS A 109 -6.41 -37.20 67.38
N ASP A 110 -5.14 -37.52 67.09
CA ASP A 110 -4.09 -37.67 68.12
C ASP A 110 -2.88 -36.71 67.95
N LEU A 111 -3.05 -35.56 67.27
CA LEU A 111 -1.96 -34.60 67.11
C LEU A 111 -1.84 -33.68 68.33
N PRO A 112 -0.66 -33.58 68.99
CA PRO A 112 -0.49 -32.76 70.19
C PRO A 112 -0.61 -31.26 69.86
N PRO A 113 -1.16 -30.43 70.76
CA PRO A 113 -1.15 -28.97 70.63
C PRO A 113 0.24 -28.40 70.92
N PRO A 114 0.47 -27.09 70.67
CA PRO A 114 1.64 -26.37 71.18
C PRO A 114 1.84 -26.61 72.68
N SER A 115 3.07 -26.91 73.11
CA SER A 115 3.36 -27.29 74.50
C SER A 115 3.35 -26.10 75.47
N ARG A 116 3.45 -24.88 74.96
CA ARG A 116 3.25 -23.60 75.67
C ARG A 116 2.93 -22.46 74.69
N SER A 117 2.53 -21.31 75.22
CA SER A 117 2.41 -20.06 74.46
C SER A 117 3.77 -19.46 74.11
N ILE A 118 3.80 -18.61 73.07
CA ILE A 118 4.98 -17.84 72.68
C ILE A 118 5.30 -16.79 73.75
N THR A 119 6.59 -16.63 74.04
CA THR A 119 7.11 -15.70 75.05
C THR A 119 8.10 -14.74 74.41
N MET A 120 8.51 -13.71 75.16
CA MET A 120 9.49 -12.72 74.71
C MET A 120 10.84 -13.35 74.32
N ASP A 121 11.24 -14.45 74.96
CA ASP A 121 12.50 -15.13 74.71
C ASP A 121 12.51 -15.91 73.38
N ASP A 122 11.34 -16.08 72.76
CA ASP A 122 11.19 -16.80 71.49
C ASP A 122 11.32 -15.89 70.27
N VAL A 123 11.41 -14.56 70.46
CA VAL A 123 11.33 -13.58 69.38
C VAL A 123 12.47 -12.58 69.40
N ASP A 124 12.98 -12.24 68.21
CA ASP A 124 13.91 -11.14 68.04
C ASP A 124 13.14 -9.83 67.83
N LEU A 125 13.37 -8.85 68.69
CA LEU A 125 12.66 -7.58 68.70
C LEU A 125 13.52 -6.44 68.13
N GLN A 126 12.99 -5.75 67.14
CA GLN A 126 13.55 -4.50 66.62
C GLN A 126 12.59 -3.35 66.86
N PHE A 127 13.13 -2.24 67.37
CA PHE A 127 12.39 -1.02 67.63
C PHE A 127 12.78 0.04 66.59
N SER A 128 11.81 0.74 66.05
CA SER A 128 12.03 1.79 65.06
C SER A 128 10.99 2.89 65.19
N ARG A 129 11.15 3.97 64.43
CA ARG A 129 10.16 5.04 64.37
C ARG A 129 8.96 4.59 63.53
N SER A 130 7.75 4.87 64.02
CA SER A 130 6.51 4.60 63.28
C SER A 130 6.46 5.45 62.00
N SER A 131 6.08 4.84 60.88
CA SER A 131 6.03 5.51 59.58
C SER A 131 4.59 5.77 59.16
N GLY A 132 4.01 6.89 59.64
CA GLY A 132 2.65 7.30 59.29
C GLY A 132 2.41 8.81 59.47
N PRO A 133 1.40 9.39 58.80
CA PRO A 133 1.09 10.81 58.87
C PRO A 133 0.36 11.14 60.19
N GLY A 134 1.11 11.28 61.28
CA GLY A 134 0.61 11.64 62.62
C GLY A 134 1.43 12.77 63.24
N GLY A 135 0.75 13.71 63.92
CA GLY A 135 1.27 15.04 64.32
C GLY A 135 2.53 15.12 65.19
N GLN A 136 2.92 16.35 65.52
CA GLN A 136 4.25 16.86 65.94
C GLN A 136 5.06 16.12 67.04
N ASN A 137 4.60 15.00 67.60
CA ASN A 137 5.34 14.15 68.54
C ASN A 137 5.57 12.70 68.08
N VAL A 138 5.04 12.27 66.92
CA VAL A 138 5.16 10.87 66.44
C VAL A 138 6.58 10.54 65.91
N ASN A 139 7.37 11.56 65.54
CA ASN A 139 8.71 11.39 64.95
C ASN A 139 9.89 11.49 65.95
N LYS A 140 9.64 11.53 67.26
CA LYS A 140 10.70 11.71 68.28
C LYS A 140 11.07 10.47 69.09
N VAL A 141 10.28 9.39 69.04
CA VAL A 141 10.50 8.19 69.87
C VAL A 141 10.32 6.91 69.05
N GLU A 142 11.13 5.87 69.31
CA GLU A 142 11.07 4.57 68.65
C GLU A 142 9.87 3.75 69.16
N THR A 143 8.68 4.05 68.64
CA THR A 143 7.41 3.42 69.08
C THR A 143 7.01 2.19 68.28
N ARG A 144 7.50 1.99 67.06
CA ARG A 144 7.18 0.80 66.23
C ARG A 144 7.97 -0.41 66.70
N VAL A 145 7.29 -1.54 66.86
CA VAL A 145 7.89 -2.82 67.24
C VAL A 145 7.77 -3.80 66.07
N GLN A 146 8.88 -4.42 65.70
CA GLN A 146 8.92 -5.56 64.79
C GLN A 146 9.42 -6.78 65.56
N ALA A 147 8.59 -7.82 65.65
CA ALA A 147 8.93 -9.10 66.24
C ALA A 147 9.18 -10.12 65.14
N SER A 148 10.36 -10.72 65.16
CA SER A 148 10.78 -11.77 64.23
C SER A 148 10.79 -13.10 64.98
N PHE A 149 10.01 -14.06 64.51
CA PHE A 149 9.84 -15.37 65.13
C PHE A 149 10.32 -16.46 64.18
N ASP A 150 11.34 -17.20 64.62
CA ASP A 150 11.84 -18.36 63.87
C ASP A 150 10.99 -19.59 64.20
N VAL A 151 10.06 -19.89 63.29
CA VAL A 151 9.11 -20.99 63.45
C VAL A 151 9.81 -22.35 63.43
N ASP A 152 10.95 -22.49 62.74
CA ASP A 152 11.61 -23.79 62.60
C ASP A 152 12.36 -24.18 63.87
N THR A 153 12.99 -23.21 64.53
CA THR A 153 13.73 -23.44 65.79
C THR A 153 12.84 -23.52 67.03
N ALA A 154 11.59 -23.04 66.95
CA ALA A 154 10.59 -23.14 68.02
C ALA A 154 10.22 -24.60 68.34
N ARG A 155 10.83 -25.17 69.39
CA ARG A 155 10.60 -26.56 69.83
C ARG A 155 9.23 -26.79 70.46
N PHE A 156 8.57 -25.74 70.95
CA PHE A 156 7.26 -25.82 71.57
C PHE A 156 6.10 -25.96 70.56
N LEU A 157 6.37 -25.74 69.27
CA LEU A 157 5.41 -25.92 68.18
C LEU A 157 5.56 -27.31 67.54
N PRO A 158 4.51 -28.14 67.51
CA PRO A 158 4.48 -29.36 66.72
C PRO A 158 4.66 -29.09 65.23
N GLN A 159 5.28 -30.02 64.50
CA GLN A 159 5.57 -29.85 63.07
C GLN A 159 4.33 -29.49 62.23
N TRP A 160 3.17 -30.08 62.52
CA TRP A 160 1.93 -29.80 61.79
C TRP A 160 1.43 -28.35 61.99
N VAL A 161 1.68 -27.75 63.15
CA VAL A 161 1.35 -26.34 63.43
C VAL A 161 2.33 -25.44 62.66
N LYS A 162 3.61 -25.79 62.60
CA LYS A 162 4.62 -25.09 61.78
C LYS A 162 4.23 -25.08 60.30
N ASP A 163 3.83 -26.23 59.78
CA ASP A 163 3.40 -26.38 58.38
C ASP A 163 2.13 -25.57 58.09
N ASN A 164 1.18 -25.52 59.03
CA ASN A 164 -0.02 -24.69 58.91
C ASN A 164 0.30 -23.20 58.97
N LEU A 165 1.19 -22.75 59.86
CA LEU A 165 1.67 -21.37 59.92
C LEU A 165 2.28 -20.94 58.58
N ARG A 166 3.11 -21.80 57.98
CA ARG A 166 3.71 -21.53 56.66
C ARG A 166 2.67 -21.43 55.54
N LYS A 167 1.59 -22.20 55.61
CA LYS A 167 0.50 -22.13 54.62
C LYS A 167 -0.42 -20.93 54.82
N GLN A 168 -0.77 -20.64 56.07
CA GLN A 168 -1.75 -19.60 56.41
C GLN A 168 -1.13 -18.20 56.37
N GLU A 169 0.12 -18.03 56.81
CA GLU A 169 0.82 -16.75 56.90
C GLU A 169 1.98 -16.63 55.89
N ALA A 170 1.90 -17.31 54.75
CA ALA A 170 2.97 -17.40 53.75
C ALA A 170 3.59 -16.05 53.35
N ASN A 171 2.78 -14.99 53.29
CA ASN A 171 3.21 -13.64 52.88
C ASN A 171 3.98 -12.88 53.96
N ARG A 172 4.05 -13.38 55.20
CA ARG A 172 4.73 -12.74 56.34
C ARG A 172 6.10 -13.33 56.65
N PHE A 173 6.49 -14.39 55.95
CA PHE A 173 7.82 -14.96 56.05
C PHE A 173 8.80 -14.15 55.18
N ASN A 174 9.95 -13.79 55.75
CA ASN A 174 11.01 -13.14 54.98
C ASN A 174 11.79 -14.17 54.12
N LYS A 175 12.72 -13.68 53.28
CA LYS A 175 13.55 -14.54 52.41
C LYS A 175 14.41 -15.57 53.18
N LYS A 176 14.63 -15.37 54.48
CA LYS A 176 15.35 -16.29 55.37
C LYS A 176 14.42 -17.29 56.08
N GLY A 177 13.13 -17.27 55.79
CA GLY A 177 12.16 -18.21 56.36
C GLY A 177 11.71 -17.88 57.78
N ILE A 178 11.91 -16.66 58.25
CA ILE A 178 11.49 -16.17 59.58
C ILE A 178 10.17 -15.40 59.46
N LEU A 179 9.22 -15.67 60.37
CA LEU A 179 7.93 -15.00 60.43
C LEU A 179 8.07 -13.62 61.06
N VAL A 180 7.67 -12.56 60.36
CA VAL A 180 7.83 -11.18 60.84
C VAL A 180 6.47 -10.52 61.04
N VAL A 181 6.25 -9.97 62.24
CA VAL A 181 5.05 -9.22 62.61
C VAL A 181 5.45 -7.85 63.14
N SER A 182 4.70 -6.80 62.77
CA SER A 182 4.92 -5.46 63.30
C SER A 182 3.65 -4.85 63.90
N ALA A 183 3.87 -3.95 64.86
CA ALA A 183 2.84 -3.20 65.56
C ALA A 183 3.31 -1.75 65.77
N GLU A 184 2.43 -0.80 65.49
CA GLU A 184 2.65 0.64 65.61
C GLU A 184 1.37 1.41 65.96
N GLU A 185 0.34 0.70 66.44
CA GLU A 185 -1.00 1.22 66.67
C GLU A 185 -1.12 2.12 67.90
N GLN A 186 -0.19 2.00 68.86
CA GLN A 186 -0.23 2.69 70.16
C GLN A 186 0.92 3.68 70.30
N ARG A 187 0.75 4.64 71.22
CA ARG A 187 1.72 5.72 71.46
C ARG A 187 2.95 5.28 72.25
N THR A 188 2.91 4.12 72.91
CA THR A 188 4.02 3.62 73.72
C THR A 188 4.64 2.36 73.12
N LYS A 189 5.97 2.22 73.29
CA LYS A 189 6.73 1.03 72.89
C LYS A 189 6.23 -0.23 73.60
N HIS A 190 5.84 -0.12 74.87
CA HIS A 190 5.35 -1.24 75.66
C HIS A 190 4.01 -1.78 75.14
N ASP A 191 3.09 -0.90 74.77
CA ASP A 191 1.78 -1.30 74.24
C ASP A 191 1.89 -1.94 72.85
N ASN A 192 2.74 -1.37 71.98
CA ASN A 192 2.99 -1.96 70.65
C ASN A 192 3.70 -3.32 70.74
N LEU A 193 4.59 -3.50 71.72
CA LEU A 193 5.21 -4.81 71.99
C LEU A 193 4.16 -5.85 72.40
N ARG A 194 3.23 -5.48 73.28
CA ARG A 194 2.12 -6.36 73.68
C ARG A 194 1.25 -6.75 72.48
N ILE A 195 0.97 -5.82 71.57
CA ILE A 195 0.18 -6.07 70.35
C ILE A 195 0.94 -7.00 69.39
N ALA A 196 2.24 -6.79 69.18
CA ALA A 196 3.04 -7.66 68.31
C ALA A 196 3.05 -9.12 68.81
N MET A 197 3.21 -9.31 70.13
CA MET A 197 3.16 -10.63 70.76
C MET A 197 1.77 -11.27 70.68
N GLN A 198 0.70 -10.50 70.90
CA GLN A 198 -0.68 -10.99 70.75
C GLN A 198 -0.99 -11.44 69.32
N LYS A 199 -0.52 -10.68 68.31
CA LYS A 199 -0.68 -11.07 66.90
C LYS A 199 0.04 -12.39 66.59
N LEU A 200 1.27 -12.56 67.08
CA LEU A 200 2.01 -13.82 66.91
C LEU A 200 1.31 -15.00 67.59
N GLN A 201 0.83 -14.83 68.82
CA GLN A 201 0.09 -15.89 69.52
C GLN A 201 -1.22 -16.24 68.79
N ALA A 202 -1.98 -15.25 68.34
CA ALA A 202 -3.23 -15.48 67.61
C ALA A 202 -3.00 -16.25 66.29
N MET A 203 -1.91 -15.97 65.57
CA MET A 203 -1.53 -16.74 64.38
C MET A 203 -1.21 -18.20 64.72
N ILE A 204 -0.49 -18.45 65.82
CA ILE A 204 -0.21 -19.81 66.32
C ILE A 204 -1.51 -20.53 66.68
N ASP A 205 -2.41 -19.87 67.41
CA ASP A 205 -3.69 -20.44 67.82
C ASP A 205 -4.59 -20.77 66.62
N GLN A 206 -4.62 -19.90 65.61
CA GLN A 206 -5.36 -20.14 64.38
C GLN A 206 -4.77 -21.30 63.56
N ALA A 207 -3.45 -21.40 63.49
CA ALA A 207 -2.78 -22.53 62.84
C ALA A 207 -3.00 -23.85 63.59
N ALA A 208 -3.26 -23.78 64.90
CA ALA A 208 -3.64 -24.91 65.74
C ALA A 208 -5.14 -25.26 65.69
N PHE A 209 -6.00 -24.46 65.02
CA PHE A 209 -7.45 -24.68 64.97
C PHE A 209 -7.89 -25.53 63.76
N LYS A 210 -8.63 -26.62 64.01
CA LYS A 210 -9.06 -27.61 63.00
C LYS A 210 -10.37 -27.21 62.31
N GLN A 211 -10.34 -26.82 61.03
CA GLN A 211 -11.56 -26.52 60.25
C GLN A 211 -12.25 -27.80 59.69
N LYS A 212 -13.59 -27.87 59.79
CA LYS A 212 -14.44 -28.88 59.10
C LYS A 212 -14.63 -28.48 57.63
N MET A 213 -14.40 -29.42 56.69
CA MET A 213 -14.60 -29.17 55.26
C MET A 213 -16.10 -29.03 54.87
N PRO A 214 -16.46 -28.12 53.94
CA PRO A 214 -17.84 -27.90 53.51
C PRO A 214 -18.39 -28.95 52.51
N ASP A 215 -19.72 -29.17 52.56
CA ASP A 215 -20.49 -30.14 51.78
C ASP A 215 -20.34 -29.96 50.24
N GLN A 216 -19.88 -31.02 49.57
CA GLN A 216 -19.59 -31.04 48.13
C GLN A 216 -20.81 -30.73 47.25
N LYS A 217 -22.05 -31.00 47.71
CA LYS A 217 -23.27 -30.70 46.92
C LYS A 217 -23.49 -29.20 46.74
N LYS A 218 -23.22 -28.39 47.77
CA LYS A 218 -23.33 -26.91 47.69
C LYS A 218 -22.29 -26.31 46.74
N VAL A 219 -21.08 -26.83 46.73
CA VAL A 219 -19.98 -26.36 45.86
C VAL A 219 -20.30 -26.63 44.38
N GLN A 220 -20.86 -27.80 44.05
CA GLN A 220 -21.26 -28.10 42.66
C GLN A 220 -22.41 -27.20 42.16
N LYS A 221 -23.40 -26.91 43.01
CA LYS A 221 -24.50 -25.99 42.65
C LYS A 221 -23.97 -24.59 42.35
N MET A 222 -23.11 -24.04 43.20
CA MET A 222 -22.48 -22.73 42.95
C MET A 222 -21.66 -22.71 41.65
N ARG A 223 -20.88 -23.76 41.36
CA ARG A 223 -20.11 -23.85 40.12
C ARG A 223 -21.00 -23.83 38.88
N ARG A 224 -22.13 -24.54 38.90
CA ARG A 224 -23.11 -24.55 37.80
C ARG A 224 -23.74 -23.18 37.59
N THR A 225 -24.18 -22.52 38.67
CA THR A 225 -24.78 -21.18 38.59
C THR A 225 -23.77 -20.15 38.08
N LYS A 226 -22.52 -20.19 38.53
CA LYS A 226 -21.45 -19.29 38.07
C LYS A 226 -21.12 -19.52 36.59
N LYS A 227 -21.13 -20.77 36.12
CA LYS A 227 -20.94 -21.10 34.70
C LYS A 227 -22.06 -20.53 33.82
N ALA A 228 -23.33 -20.75 34.20
CA ALA A 228 -24.48 -20.24 33.47
C ALA A 228 -24.51 -18.70 33.43
N ALA A 229 -24.18 -18.03 34.55
CA ALA A 229 -24.09 -16.58 34.60
C ALA A 229 -22.96 -16.04 33.69
N ASN A 230 -21.82 -16.73 33.62
CA ASN A 230 -20.71 -16.32 32.75
C ASN A 230 -21.01 -16.55 31.26
N GLU A 231 -21.70 -17.64 30.90
CA GLU A 231 -22.19 -17.88 29.54
C GLU A 231 -23.18 -16.80 29.09
N LYS A 232 -24.15 -16.45 29.95
CA LYS A 232 -25.10 -15.36 29.69
C LYS A 232 -24.39 -14.02 29.51
N ARG A 233 -23.46 -13.68 30.41
CA ARG A 233 -22.65 -12.45 30.32
C ARG A 233 -21.85 -12.38 29.01
N LEU A 234 -21.29 -13.51 28.56
CA LEU A 234 -20.54 -13.57 27.30
C LEU A 234 -21.45 -13.38 26.08
N GLN A 235 -22.66 -13.96 26.10
CA GLN A 235 -23.67 -13.73 25.07
C GLN A 235 -24.11 -12.26 25.04
N ASP A 236 -24.43 -11.67 26.19
CA ASP A 236 -24.84 -10.27 26.30
C ASP A 236 -23.72 -9.32 25.81
N LYS A 237 -22.44 -9.63 26.12
CA LYS A 237 -21.29 -8.87 25.61
C LYS A 237 -21.16 -8.99 24.09
N LYS A 238 -21.38 -10.19 23.52
CA LYS A 238 -21.40 -10.40 22.05
C LYS A 238 -22.51 -9.61 21.38
N PHE A 239 -23.74 -9.68 21.90
CA PHE A 239 -24.88 -8.92 21.36
C PHE A 239 -24.63 -7.40 21.42
N LYS A 240 -24.13 -6.89 22.54
CA LYS A 240 -23.77 -5.46 22.67
C LYS A 240 -22.67 -5.06 21.67
N SER A 241 -21.63 -5.89 21.52
CA SER A 241 -20.55 -5.64 20.56
C SER A 241 -21.09 -5.61 19.12
N GLN A 242 -21.95 -6.57 18.74
CA GLN A 242 -22.56 -6.61 17.42
C GLN A 242 -23.48 -5.41 17.16
N ALA A 243 -24.25 -4.97 18.17
CA ALA A 243 -25.08 -3.78 18.06
C ALA A 243 -24.24 -2.50 17.88
N ILE A 244 -23.12 -2.37 18.59
CA ILE A 244 -22.18 -1.25 18.43
C ILE A 244 -21.56 -1.26 17.03
N GLN A 245 -21.11 -2.42 16.55
CA GLN A 245 -20.56 -2.58 15.20
C GLN A 245 -21.59 -2.22 14.12
N LYS A 246 -22.83 -2.69 14.24
CA LYS A 246 -23.91 -2.34 13.31
C LYS A 246 -24.16 -0.83 13.27
N ARG A 247 -24.23 -0.16 14.42
CA ARG A 247 -24.40 1.30 14.49
C ARG A 247 -23.21 2.05 13.88
N SER A 248 -22.00 1.56 14.09
CA SER A 248 -20.78 2.13 13.48
C SER A 248 -20.79 2.00 11.96
N ALA A 249 -21.23 0.85 11.42
CA ALA A 249 -21.30 0.61 9.99
C ALA A 249 -22.37 1.50 9.33
N VAL A 250 -23.57 1.61 9.93
CA VAL A 250 -24.62 2.51 9.43
C VAL A 250 -24.13 3.96 9.38
N ARG A 251 -23.43 4.43 10.43
CA ARG A 251 -22.84 5.78 10.44
C ARG A 251 -21.76 6.00 9.39
N ALA A 252 -20.94 4.99 9.09
CA ALA A 252 -19.94 5.09 8.03
C ALA A 252 -20.61 5.26 6.65
N LEU A 253 -21.66 4.49 6.38
CA LEU A 253 -22.42 4.63 5.14
C LEU A 253 -23.17 5.98 5.08
N GLN A 254 -23.69 6.48 6.20
CA GLN A 254 -24.27 7.84 6.28
C GLN A 254 -23.26 8.92 5.95
N LEU A 255 -22.05 8.81 6.52
CA LEU A 255 -20.97 9.75 6.25
C LEU A 255 -20.57 9.76 4.77
N MET A 256 -20.46 8.58 4.16
CA MET A 256 -20.16 8.44 2.72
C MET A 256 -21.15 9.21 1.86
N ARG A 257 -22.45 8.98 2.08
CA ARG A 257 -23.52 9.68 1.34
C ARG A 257 -23.48 11.17 1.55
N PHE A 258 -23.26 11.58 2.81
CA PHE A 258 -23.08 12.98 3.17
C PHE A 258 -21.96 13.63 2.35
N CYS A 259 -20.80 12.99 2.27
CA CYS A 259 -19.69 13.47 1.45
C CYS A 259 -20.05 13.54 -0.05
N SER A 260 -20.75 12.54 -0.59
CA SER A 260 -21.15 12.50 -2.00
C SER A 260 -22.14 13.61 -2.38
N PHE A 261 -23.21 13.81 -1.59
CA PHE A 261 -24.16 14.87 -1.89
C PHE A 261 -23.60 16.26 -1.60
N GLU A 262 -22.78 16.45 -0.56
CA GLU A 262 -22.11 17.74 -0.31
C GLU A 262 -21.17 18.10 -1.46
N ALA A 263 -20.42 17.14 -2.00
CA ALA A 263 -19.57 17.36 -3.17
C ALA A 263 -20.40 17.76 -4.41
N LEU A 264 -21.56 17.15 -4.61
CA LEU A 264 -22.49 17.54 -5.68
C LEU A 264 -23.06 18.94 -5.46
N LEU A 265 -23.54 19.24 -4.26
CA LEU A 265 -24.08 20.55 -3.89
C LEU A 265 -23.04 21.65 -4.05
N GLU A 266 -21.82 21.43 -3.57
CA GLU A 266 -20.71 22.38 -3.69
C GLU A 266 -20.42 22.72 -5.15
N ARG A 267 -20.35 21.71 -6.02
CA ARG A 267 -20.13 21.91 -7.46
C ARG A 267 -21.32 22.59 -8.13
N PHE A 268 -22.54 22.15 -7.83
CA PHE A 268 -23.73 22.70 -8.47
C PHE A 268 -24.00 24.15 -8.03
N ARG A 269 -23.70 24.51 -6.77
CA ARG A 269 -23.80 25.89 -6.25
C ARG A 269 -22.89 26.88 -6.95
N GLN A 270 -21.87 26.43 -7.68
CA GLN A 270 -21.07 27.29 -8.56
C GLN A 270 -21.85 27.75 -9.81
N ILE A 271 -22.93 27.05 -10.15
CA ILE A 271 -23.82 27.33 -11.29
C ILE A 271 -25.12 27.99 -10.80
N SER A 272 -25.77 27.41 -9.80
CA SER A 272 -27.00 27.93 -9.18
C SER A 272 -27.08 27.54 -7.71
N ASP A 273 -27.41 28.51 -6.85
CA ASP A 273 -27.65 28.32 -5.42
C ASP A 273 -29.13 28.16 -5.05
N LYS A 274 -30.03 28.15 -6.05
CA LYS A 274 -31.49 28.08 -5.87
C LYS A 274 -32.12 26.94 -6.62
N GLY A 275 -33.17 26.37 -6.02
CA GLY A 275 -33.93 25.26 -6.59
C GLY A 275 -33.63 23.91 -5.96
N VAL A 276 -34.20 22.87 -6.55
CA VAL A 276 -34.16 21.50 -6.04
C VAL A 276 -33.63 20.56 -7.11
N LEU A 277 -32.66 19.72 -6.77
CA LEU A 277 -32.21 18.60 -7.59
C LEU A 277 -33.14 17.41 -7.32
N LEU A 278 -33.69 16.78 -8.35
CA LEU A 278 -34.63 15.66 -8.24
C LEU A 278 -34.08 14.41 -8.94
N PHE A 279 -34.09 13.28 -8.22
CA PHE A 279 -33.60 11.99 -8.67
C PHE A 279 -34.65 10.89 -8.46
N SER A 280 -34.64 9.88 -9.34
CA SER A 280 -35.45 8.67 -9.22
C SER A 280 -34.56 7.46 -8.98
N GLY A 281 -34.94 6.62 -8.02
CA GLY A 281 -34.39 5.29 -7.86
C GLY A 281 -34.89 4.33 -8.94
N GLY A 282 -34.20 3.21 -9.07
CA GLY A 282 -34.52 2.13 -9.99
C GLY A 282 -35.87 1.46 -9.65
N PRO A 283 -36.65 1.05 -10.66
CA PRO A 283 -37.84 0.26 -10.46
C PRO A 283 -37.49 -1.22 -10.22
N GLU A 284 -38.42 -1.95 -9.61
CA GLU A 284 -38.38 -3.41 -9.62
C GLU A 284 -38.67 -3.93 -11.04
N MET A 285 -37.96 -4.96 -11.47
CA MET A 285 -38.14 -5.57 -12.79
C MET A 285 -38.41 -7.05 -12.65
N THR A 286 -39.30 -7.56 -13.50
CA THR A 286 -39.55 -8.98 -13.64
C THR A 286 -38.96 -9.51 -14.93
N ARG A 287 -38.72 -10.82 -14.97
CA ARG A 287 -38.32 -11.51 -16.18
C ARG A 287 -39.50 -11.54 -17.15
N HIS A 288 -39.48 -10.61 -18.11
CA HIS A 288 -40.50 -10.46 -19.15
C HIS A 288 -41.91 -10.29 -18.56
N ASP A 289 -42.83 -11.21 -18.85
CA ASP A 289 -44.23 -11.19 -18.40
C ASP A 289 -44.51 -12.12 -17.21
N THR A 290 -43.46 -12.60 -16.53
CA THR A 290 -43.57 -13.50 -15.36
C THR A 290 -43.52 -12.73 -14.03
N ASP A 291 -43.75 -13.45 -12.92
CA ASP A 291 -43.59 -12.96 -11.55
C ASP A 291 -42.16 -13.18 -10.99
N HIS A 292 -41.21 -13.60 -11.82
CA HIS A 292 -39.83 -13.80 -11.40
C HIS A 292 -39.09 -12.46 -11.34
N GLU A 293 -38.88 -11.94 -10.14
CA GLU A 293 -38.02 -10.78 -9.88
C GLU A 293 -36.55 -11.15 -10.01
N ASP A 294 -35.81 -10.40 -10.84
CA ASP A 294 -34.35 -10.47 -10.80
C ASP A 294 -33.85 -9.79 -9.52
N LEU A 295 -32.65 -10.17 -9.05
CA LEU A 295 -32.08 -9.53 -7.86
C LEU A 295 -31.85 -8.03 -8.12
N PHE A 296 -32.59 -7.19 -7.39
CA PHE A 296 -32.52 -5.74 -7.55
C PHE A 296 -31.14 -5.17 -7.21
N ARG A 297 -30.61 -4.33 -8.11
CA ARG A 297 -29.43 -3.47 -7.96
C ARG A 297 -29.88 -2.05 -8.29
N GLN A 298 -29.56 -1.10 -7.43
CA GLN A 298 -30.03 0.28 -7.53
C GLN A 298 -29.47 1.02 -8.77
N GLU A 299 -30.17 2.06 -9.24
CA GLU A 299 -29.60 3.03 -10.19
C GLU A 299 -28.39 3.74 -9.58
N SER A 300 -27.31 3.86 -10.35
CA SER A 300 -25.98 4.22 -9.85
C SER A 300 -25.91 5.61 -9.21
N THR A 301 -26.57 6.60 -9.81
CA THR A 301 -26.58 7.98 -9.29
C THR A 301 -27.43 8.08 -8.02
N PHE A 302 -28.58 7.44 -8.00
CA PHE A 302 -29.45 7.39 -6.83
C PHE A 302 -28.76 6.67 -5.67
N HIS A 303 -28.05 5.57 -5.95
CA HIS A 303 -27.22 4.91 -4.97
C HIS A 303 -26.08 5.80 -4.47
N TYR A 304 -25.36 6.47 -5.38
CA TYR A 304 -24.26 7.38 -5.04
C TYR A 304 -24.65 8.45 -4.02
N LEU A 305 -25.85 9.02 -4.17
CA LEU A 305 -26.32 10.12 -3.33
C LEU A 305 -27.04 9.65 -2.07
N PHE A 306 -27.88 8.61 -2.18
CA PHE A 306 -28.79 8.22 -1.09
C PHE A 306 -28.51 6.83 -0.50
N GLY A 307 -27.71 6.00 -1.18
CA GLY A 307 -27.33 4.65 -0.74
C GLY A 307 -28.51 3.72 -0.44
N VAL A 308 -29.69 4.06 -0.99
CA VAL A 308 -30.94 3.31 -0.86
C VAL A 308 -30.82 2.00 -1.64
N ARG A 309 -31.30 0.92 -1.04
CA ARG A 309 -31.19 -0.43 -1.61
C ARG A 309 -32.53 -0.98 -2.09
N GLU A 310 -33.62 -0.32 -1.73
CA GLU A 310 -34.97 -0.69 -2.11
C GLU A 310 -35.39 -0.02 -3.43
N PRO A 311 -36.25 -0.67 -4.23
CA PRO A 311 -36.76 -0.12 -5.47
C PRO A 311 -37.82 0.97 -5.24
N GLY A 312 -38.04 1.81 -6.25
CA GLY A 312 -39.17 2.73 -6.33
C GLY A 312 -39.08 3.99 -5.46
N TYR A 313 -37.94 4.24 -4.82
CA TYR A 313 -37.71 5.48 -4.07
C TYR A 313 -37.46 6.66 -5.03
N MET A 314 -37.73 7.88 -4.56
CA MET A 314 -37.24 9.11 -5.17
C MET A 314 -36.50 9.94 -4.12
N GLY A 315 -35.77 10.96 -4.54
CA GLY A 315 -34.97 11.77 -3.63
C GLY A 315 -34.71 13.16 -4.17
N THR A 316 -34.63 14.14 -3.26
CA THR A 316 -34.31 15.52 -3.59
C THR A 316 -33.14 16.04 -2.76
N LEU A 317 -32.38 16.96 -3.36
CA LEU A 317 -31.38 17.78 -2.69
C LEU A 317 -31.72 19.25 -2.91
N ASP A 318 -31.89 20.01 -1.82
CA ASP A 318 -32.24 21.42 -1.85
C ASP A 318 -30.99 22.29 -1.89
N LEU A 319 -30.83 23.11 -2.94
CA LEU A 319 -29.61 23.89 -3.15
C LEU A 319 -29.43 25.00 -2.10
N GLU A 320 -30.51 25.54 -1.57
CA GLU A 320 -30.48 26.66 -0.62
C GLU A 320 -30.14 26.19 0.79
N SER A 321 -30.87 25.19 1.28
CA SER A 321 -30.72 24.66 2.63
C SER A 321 -29.64 23.58 2.74
N GLY A 322 -29.30 22.92 1.63
CA GLY A 322 -28.49 21.70 1.62
C GLY A 322 -29.24 20.46 2.09
N SER A 323 -30.56 20.55 2.28
CA SER A 323 -31.34 19.46 2.85
C SER A 323 -31.59 18.34 1.85
N ALA A 324 -31.48 17.09 2.31
CA ALA A 324 -31.82 15.89 1.58
C ALA A 324 -33.17 15.33 2.04
N THR A 325 -34.09 15.10 1.09
CA THR A 325 -35.39 14.45 1.36
C THR A 325 -35.50 13.16 0.56
N LEU A 326 -35.97 12.07 1.19
CA LEU A 326 -36.30 10.81 0.52
C LEU A 326 -37.81 10.61 0.44
N PHE A 327 -38.24 10.07 -0.70
CA PHE A 327 -39.63 9.67 -0.95
C PHE A 327 -39.68 8.15 -1.00
N ALA A 328 -40.25 7.53 0.02
CA ALA A 328 -40.38 6.08 0.14
C ALA A 328 -41.73 5.58 -0.44
N PRO A 329 -41.80 4.43 -1.13
CA PRO A 329 -43.07 3.84 -1.53
C PRO A 329 -43.96 3.55 -0.32
N ARG A 330 -45.26 3.86 -0.40
CA ARG A 330 -46.22 3.42 0.61
C ARG A 330 -46.61 1.97 0.35
N LEU A 331 -46.11 1.08 1.19
CA LEU A 331 -46.34 -0.36 1.05
C LEU A 331 -47.68 -0.79 1.67
N PRO A 332 -48.43 -1.72 1.06
CA PRO A 332 -49.66 -2.24 1.63
C PRO A 332 -49.37 -3.13 2.85
N ALA A 333 -50.33 -3.25 3.77
CA ALA A 333 -50.14 -4.03 5.01
C ALA A 333 -49.74 -5.50 4.76
N GLU A 334 -50.20 -6.10 3.66
CA GLU A 334 -49.85 -7.47 3.26
C GLU A 334 -48.36 -7.64 2.88
N TYR A 335 -47.63 -6.57 2.59
CA TYR A 335 -46.18 -6.61 2.34
C TYR A 335 -45.44 -7.23 3.53
N GLU A 336 -45.90 -7.01 4.76
CA GLU A 336 -45.28 -7.58 5.95
C GLU A 336 -45.32 -9.11 5.97
N LEU A 337 -46.35 -9.72 5.37
CA LEU A 337 -46.48 -11.16 5.25
C LEU A 337 -45.49 -11.76 4.25
N TRP A 338 -45.30 -11.10 3.10
CA TRP A 338 -44.56 -11.64 1.96
C TRP A 338 -43.09 -11.23 1.93
N MET A 339 -42.82 -9.94 2.12
CA MET A 339 -41.51 -9.32 1.91
C MET A 339 -40.83 -8.92 3.22
N GLY A 340 -41.60 -8.80 4.31
CA GLY A 340 -41.11 -8.58 5.67
C GLY A 340 -41.44 -7.19 6.24
N LYS A 341 -40.90 -6.90 7.42
CA LYS A 341 -41.30 -5.73 8.24
C LYS A 341 -41.27 -4.43 7.43
N ILE A 342 -42.41 -3.73 7.40
CA ILE A 342 -42.52 -2.38 6.85
C ILE A 342 -41.83 -1.41 7.81
N ALA A 343 -40.83 -0.69 7.33
CA ALA A 343 -40.18 0.38 8.09
C ALA A 343 -41.06 1.63 8.08
N ASP A 344 -41.20 2.29 9.22
CA ASP A 344 -41.81 3.62 9.31
C ASP A 344 -40.84 4.70 8.82
N VAL A 345 -41.38 5.90 8.53
CA VAL A 345 -40.60 7.03 7.99
C VAL A 345 -39.47 7.45 8.93
N ASP A 346 -39.69 7.42 10.25
CA ASP A 346 -38.66 7.76 11.25
C ASP A 346 -37.49 6.76 11.20
N THR A 347 -37.79 5.47 11.07
CA THR A 347 -36.78 4.41 10.92
C THR A 347 -36.00 4.57 9.63
N LEU A 348 -36.67 4.89 8.51
CA LEU A 348 -36.01 5.14 7.22
C LEU A 348 -35.13 6.38 7.28
N GLN A 349 -35.60 7.45 7.93
CA GLN A 349 -34.87 8.68 8.12
C GLN A 349 -33.60 8.44 8.94
N GLU A 350 -33.70 7.74 10.08
CA GLU A 350 -32.53 7.34 10.88
C GLU A 350 -31.60 6.41 10.11
N HIS A 351 -32.12 5.48 9.28
CA HIS A 351 -31.30 4.53 8.53
C HIS A 351 -30.47 5.23 7.44
N TYR A 352 -31.13 6.04 6.62
CA TYR A 352 -30.50 6.71 5.49
C TYR A 352 -29.74 7.97 5.89
N GLY A 353 -30.06 8.57 7.04
CA GLY A 353 -29.39 9.78 7.53
C GLY A 353 -29.73 11.01 6.69
N VAL A 354 -30.97 11.07 6.20
CA VAL A 354 -31.52 12.22 5.46
C VAL A 354 -32.33 13.12 6.40
N ASP A 355 -32.61 14.34 6.00
CA ASP A 355 -33.29 15.32 6.87
C ASP A 355 -34.80 15.08 6.96
N GLU A 356 -35.40 14.54 5.91
CA GLU A 356 -36.83 14.25 5.85
C GLU A 356 -37.08 12.97 5.03
N VAL A 357 -38.06 12.16 5.48
CA VAL A 357 -38.64 11.07 4.69
C VAL A 357 -40.14 11.28 4.60
N VAL A 358 -40.64 11.28 3.36
CA VAL A 358 -42.08 11.32 3.04
C VAL A 358 -42.43 10.15 2.11
N TYR A 359 -43.72 9.96 1.82
CA TYR A 359 -44.13 8.93 0.87
C TYR A 359 -44.11 9.44 -0.58
N VAL A 360 -43.82 8.56 -1.54
CA VAL A 360 -43.83 8.89 -2.99
C VAL A 360 -45.20 9.43 -3.44
N ASP A 361 -46.30 8.91 -2.91
CA ASP A 361 -47.65 9.39 -3.20
C ASP A 361 -47.95 10.81 -2.66
N GLU A 362 -47.06 11.35 -1.81
CA GLU A 362 -47.15 12.69 -1.24
C GLU A 362 -46.18 13.70 -1.91
N ILE A 363 -45.40 13.29 -2.93
CA ILE A 363 -44.37 14.13 -3.56
C ILE A 363 -44.93 15.44 -4.10
N ALA A 364 -46.09 15.41 -4.77
CA ALA A 364 -46.73 16.61 -5.32
C ALA A 364 -47.11 17.60 -4.20
N ALA A 365 -47.61 17.10 -3.07
CA ALA A 365 -47.95 17.92 -1.91
C ALA A 365 -46.70 18.48 -1.23
N TRP A 366 -45.59 17.73 -1.20
CA TRP A 366 -44.30 18.21 -0.71
C TRP A 366 -43.78 19.36 -1.57
N PHE A 367 -43.78 19.20 -2.90
CA PHE A 367 -43.35 20.24 -3.84
C PHE A 367 -44.24 21.50 -3.74
N GLN A 368 -45.55 21.36 -3.53
CA GLN A 368 -46.46 22.49 -3.31
C GLN A 368 -46.13 23.27 -2.03
N ARG A 369 -45.76 22.57 -0.94
CA ARG A 369 -45.34 23.20 0.32
C ARG A 369 -43.99 23.90 0.19
N ARG A 370 -43.02 23.24 -0.47
CA ARG A 370 -41.66 23.77 -0.64
C ARG A 370 -41.62 24.92 -1.65
N ALA A 371 -42.47 24.87 -2.67
CA ALA A 371 -42.59 25.84 -3.76
C ALA A 371 -41.23 26.23 -4.39
N PRO A 372 -40.42 25.26 -4.87
CA PRO A 372 -39.12 25.55 -5.44
C PRO A 372 -39.26 26.42 -6.69
N THR A 373 -38.36 27.39 -6.86
CA THR A 373 -38.36 28.28 -8.03
C THR A 373 -37.93 27.57 -9.30
N LYS A 374 -37.14 26.50 -9.17
CA LYS A 374 -36.59 25.71 -10.27
C LYS A 374 -36.31 24.28 -9.81
N VAL A 375 -36.52 23.32 -10.71
CA VAL A 375 -36.27 21.89 -10.47
C VAL A 375 -35.27 21.39 -11.52
N TYR A 376 -34.22 20.75 -11.07
CA TYR A 376 -33.19 20.18 -11.93
C TYR A 376 -33.33 18.67 -11.95
N ILE A 377 -33.46 18.10 -13.15
CA ILE A 377 -33.52 16.65 -13.36
C ILE A 377 -32.38 16.19 -14.24
N GLN A 378 -31.90 14.98 -14.00
CA GLN A 378 -30.78 14.45 -14.75
C GLN A 378 -31.27 13.91 -16.09
N ARG A 379 -30.86 14.55 -17.18
CA ARG A 379 -31.01 14.01 -18.54
C ARG A 379 -29.69 14.12 -19.29
N GLY A 380 -29.27 13.03 -19.89
CA GLY A 380 -28.03 12.99 -20.66
C GLY A 380 -27.65 11.59 -21.06
N ARG A 381 -26.61 11.49 -21.89
CA ARG A 381 -26.23 10.25 -22.57
C ARG A 381 -24.98 9.65 -21.94
N ASN A 382 -25.04 8.39 -21.53
CA ASN A 382 -23.84 7.66 -21.12
C ASN A 382 -22.90 7.48 -22.33
N SER A 383 -21.62 7.81 -22.18
CA SER A 383 -20.65 7.81 -23.27
C SER A 383 -20.31 6.42 -23.80
N ASP A 384 -20.53 5.37 -23.03
CA ASP A 384 -20.12 4.00 -23.35
C ASP A 384 -21.27 3.16 -23.90
N SER A 385 -22.44 3.18 -23.25
CA SER A 385 -23.64 2.49 -23.74
C SER A 385 -24.37 3.27 -24.83
N GLY A 386 -24.19 4.60 -24.86
CA GLY A 386 -24.98 5.48 -25.70
C GLY A 386 -26.45 5.61 -25.27
N SER A 387 -26.84 5.05 -24.13
CA SER A 387 -28.19 5.16 -23.56
C SER A 387 -28.42 6.53 -22.89
N GLU A 388 -29.65 7.03 -22.93
CA GLU A 388 -30.05 8.20 -22.15
C GLU A 388 -30.47 7.79 -20.73
N VAL A 389 -30.08 8.61 -19.74
CA VAL A 389 -30.60 8.50 -18.37
C VAL A 389 -32.10 8.81 -18.39
N ALA A 390 -32.90 7.95 -17.76
CA ALA A 390 -34.32 8.20 -17.59
C ALA A 390 -34.53 9.36 -16.61
N PRO A 391 -35.13 10.50 -17.03
CA PRO A 391 -35.32 11.63 -16.15
C PRO A 391 -36.34 11.33 -15.05
N ALA A 392 -36.10 11.90 -13.87
CA ALA A 392 -37.06 11.82 -12.77
C ALA A 392 -38.37 12.54 -13.13
N SER A 393 -39.50 11.95 -12.74
CA SER A 393 -40.83 12.48 -13.05
C SER A 393 -41.87 12.09 -11.99
N PHE A 394 -42.85 12.97 -11.78
CA PHE A 394 -44.02 12.73 -10.95
C PHE A 394 -45.22 13.55 -11.45
N ASP A 395 -46.44 13.17 -11.05
CA ASP A 395 -47.65 13.90 -11.43
C ASP A 395 -47.67 15.31 -10.81
N GLY A 396 -47.67 16.34 -11.67
CA GLY A 396 -47.59 17.74 -11.27
C GLY A 396 -46.19 18.38 -11.37
N LEU A 397 -45.16 17.65 -11.82
CA LEU A 397 -43.83 18.22 -12.10
C LEU A 397 -43.88 19.34 -13.15
N SER A 398 -44.79 19.24 -14.12
CA SER A 398 -45.02 20.25 -15.17
C SER A 398 -45.49 21.62 -14.65
N ASN A 399 -45.83 21.73 -13.36
CA ASN A 399 -46.22 23.00 -12.73
C ASN A 399 -45.00 23.86 -12.32
N TYR A 400 -43.78 23.34 -12.47
CA TYR A 400 -42.54 24.01 -12.08
C TYR A 400 -41.66 24.30 -13.30
N ASP A 401 -40.71 25.21 -13.16
CA ASP A 401 -39.64 25.42 -14.14
C ASP A 401 -38.63 24.27 -14.02
N VAL A 402 -38.52 23.44 -15.07
CA VAL A 402 -37.71 22.22 -15.08
C VAL A 402 -36.53 22.37 -16.02
N ASP A 403 -35.33 22.08 -15.51
CA ASP A 403 -34.09 22.10 -16.25
C ASP A 403 -33.51 20.70 -16.36
N GLU A 404 -33.28 20.27 -17.60
CA GLU A 404 -32.81 18.92 -17.92
C GLU A 404 -31.32 18.92 -18.35
N GLU A 405 -30.70 20.09 -18.47
CA GLU A 405 -29.39 20.23 -19.12
C GLU A 405 -28.26 20.28 -18.09
N LEU A 406 -28.45 21.01 -17.00
CA LEU A 406 -27.33 21.37 -16.11
C LEU A 406 -26.92 20.26 -15.14
N LEU A 407 -27.85 19.40 -14.71
CA LEU A 407 -27.57 18.44 -13.63
C LEU A 407 -26.66 17.29 -14.07
N HIS A 408 -26.84 16.79 -15.28
CA HIS A 408 -26.13 15.61 -15.77
C HIS A 408 -24.59 15.77 -15.81
N PRO A 409 -24.01 16.80 -16.44
CA PRO A 409 -22.56 16.97 -16.48
C PRO A 409 -21.97 17.16 -15.07
N VAL A 410 -22.68 17.85 -14.16
CA VAL A 410 -22.19 18.08 -12.79
C VAL A 410 -22.17 16.78 -11.99
N VAL A 411 -23.20 15.95 -12.09
CA VAL A 411 -23.23 14.62 -11.44
C VAL A 411 -22.07 13.75 -11.93
N TYR A 412 -21.86 13.69 -13.25
CA TYR A 412 -20.78 12.88 -13.83
C TYR A 412 -19.40 13.37 -13.41
N GLU A 413 -19.20 14.69 -13.38
CA GLU A 413 -17.96 15.31 -12.93
C GLU A 413 -17.69 15.09 -11.44
N THR A 414 -18.75 15.01 -10.64
CA THR A 414 -18.67 14.68 -9.21
C THR A 414 -18.25 13.22 -9.03
N ARG A 415 -18.94 12.28 -9.70
CA ARG A 415 -18.65 10.83 -9.64
C ARG A 415 -17.26 10.46 -10.19
N ALA A 416 -16.74 11.21 -11.16
CA ALA A 416 -15.41 10.98 -11.69
C ALA A 416 -14.32 11.06 -10.60
N ARG A 417 -14.50 11.92 -9.57
CA ARG A 417 -13.56 12.10 -8.46
C ARG A 417 -14.07 11.47 -7.18
N LYS A 418 -13.32 10.48 -6.68
CA LYS A 418 -13.72 9.68 -5.53
C LYS A 418 -13.35 10.38 -4.24
N ASN A 419 -14.28 10.43 -3.30
CA ASN A 419 -14.00 10.86 -1.93
C ASN A 419 -13.42 9.71 -1.07
N GLU A 420 -12.84 10.03 0.08
CA GLU A 420 -12.18 9.06 0.96
C GLU A 420 -13.07 7.89 1.41
N GLU A 421 -14.37 8.12 1.58
CA GLU A 421 -15.30 7.06 1.98
C GLU A 421 -15.54 6.07 0.82
N GLU A 422 -15.64 6.57 -0.41
CA GLU A 422 -15.70 5.75 -1.62
C GLU A 422 -14.43 4.93 -1.81
N LEU A 423 -13.27 5.56 -1.62
CA LEU A 423 -11.97 4.89 -1.73
C LEU A 423 -11.83 3.74 -0.72
N ARG A 424 -12.47 3.81 0.46
CA ARG A 424 -12.50 2.68 1.39
C ARG A 424 -13.27 1.48 0.84
N LEU A 425 -14.39 1.72 0.14
CA LEU A 425 -15.13 0.63 -0.51
C LEU A 425 -14.37 0.07 -1.70
N LEU A 426 -13.78 0.93 -2.54
CA LEU A 426 -12.99 0.50 -3.70
C LEU A 426 -11.77 -0.35 -3.28
N ARG A 427 -11.05 0.05 -2.22
CA ARG A 427 -9.99 -0.78 -1.63
C ARG A 427 -10.51 -2.11 -1.10
N TYR A 428 -11.70 -2.12 -0.49
CA TYR A 428 -12.33 -3.34 0.02
C TYR A 428 -12.68 -4.32 -1.10
N VAL A 429 -13.39 -3.87 -2.14
CA VAL A 429 -13.79 -4.76 -3.24
C VAL A 429 -12.59 -5.25 -4.04
N ASN A 430 -11.56 -4.43 -4.21
CA ASN A 430 -10.30 -4.84 -4.82
C ASN A 430 -9.61 -5.96 -4.03
N ARG A 431 -9.51 -5.81 -2.71
CA ARG A 431 -8.95 -6.87 -1.85
C ARG A 431 -9.74 -8.18 -1.96
N ILE A 432 -11.07 -8.12 -1.89
CA ILE A 432 -11.93 -9.31 -1.98
C ILE A 432 -11.78 -9.99 -3.35
N SER A 433 -11.79 -9.22 -4.44
CA SER A 433 -11.58 -9.74 -5.79
C SER A 433 -10.18 -10.34 -5.97
N ALA A 434 -9.14 -9.69 -5.42
CA ALA A 434 -7.78 -10.22 -5.44
C ALA A 434 -7.66 -11.57 -4.70
N ASP A 435 -8.22 -11.67 -3.50
CA ASP A 435 -8.26 -12.92 -2.74
C ASP A 435 -9.03 -14.02 -3.51
N ALA A 436 -10.13 -13.66 -4.18
CA ALA A 436 -10.91 -14.58 -5.01
C ALA A 436 -10.15 -15.04 -6.27
N HIS A 437 -9.43 -14.15 -6.94
CA HIS A 437 -8.55 -14.47 -8.05
C HIS A 437 -7.48 -15.48 -7.65
N ILE A 438 -6.74 -15.22 -6.56
CA ILE A 438 -5.70 -16.13 -6.06
C ILE A 438 -6.31 -17.49 -5.67
N GLY A 439 -7.43 -17.48 -4.95
CA GLY A 439 -8.14 -18.69 -4.54
C GLY A 439 -8.65 -19.54 -5.72
N MET A 440 -9.04 -18.89 -6.82
CA MET A 440 -9.44 -19.54 -8.06
C MET A 440 -8.23 -20.07 -8.84
N MET A 441 -7.17 -19.28 -9.00
CA MET A 441 -5.94 -19.70 -9.71
C MET A 441 -5.33 -20.97 -9.10
N ARG A 442 -5.33 -21.08 -7.75
CA ARG A 442 -4.89 -22.28 -7.01
C ARG A 442 -5.68 -23.55 -7.35
N GLN A 443 -6.87 -23.41 -7.91
CA GLN A 443 -7.72 -24.53 -8.30
C GLN A 443 -7.68 -24.82 -9.80
N ALA A 444 -7.23 -23.87 -10.62
CA ALA A 444 -7.15 -24.03 -12.06
C ALA A 444 -6.19 -25.16 -12.44
N ARG A 445 -6.63 -26.00 -13.37
CA ARG A 445 -5.89 -27.16 -13.89
C ARG A 445 -6.58 -27.67 -15.16
N PRO A 446 -5.85 -28.32 -16.09
CA PRO A 446 -6.48 -28.94 -17.26
C PRO A 446 -7.57 -29.93 -16.85
N GLY A 447 -8.66 -29.96 -17.61
CA GLY A 447 -9.83 -30.79 -17.34
C GLY A 447 -10.99 -30.10 -16.62
N LEU A 448 -10.77 -28.91 -16.03
CA LEU A 448 -11.86 -28.07 -15.55
C LEU A 448 -12.57 -27.36 -16.70
N MET A 449 -13.79 -26.93 -16.46
CA MET A 449 -14.52 -26.00 -17.32
C MET A 449 -14.29 -24.57 -16.86
N GLU A 450 -14.29 -23.63 -17.79
CA GLU A 450 -14.16 -22.20 -17.50
C GLU A 450 -15.19 -21.71 -16.46
N TYR A 451 -16.46 -22.12 -16.57
CA TYR A 451 -17.52 -21.76 -15.61
C TYR A 451 -17.24 -22.26 -14.18
N GLN A 452 -16.38 -23.27 -13.99
CA GLN A 452 -15.99 -23.72 -12.64
C GLN A 452 -15.03 -22.72 -11.99
N LEU A 453 -14.23 -22.00 -12.78
CA LEU A 453 -13.40 -20.90 -12.30
C LEU A 453 -14.30 -19.71 -11.93
N GLU A 454 -15.23 -19.33 -12.80
CA GLU A 454 -16.27 -18.32 -12.53
C GLU A 454 -17.01 -18.63 -11.21
N SER A 455 -17.51 -19.86 -11.07
CA SER A 455 -18.26 -20.27 -9.88
C SER A 455 -17.40 -20.20 -8.60
N THR A 456 -16.12 -20.55 -8.70
CA THR A 456 -15.17 -20.47 -7.59
C THR A 456 -14.91 -19.03 -7.16
N PHE A 457 -14.72 -18.13 -8.13
CA PHE A 457 -14.56 -16.70 -7.90
C PHE A 457 -15.80 -16.12 -7.22
N ALA A 458 -16.98 -16.33 -7.81
CA ALA A 458 -18.26 -15.83 -7.30
C ALA A 458 -18.54 -16.34 -5.87
N TYR A 459 -18.25 -17.63 -5.60
CA TYR A 459 -18.36 -18.20 -4.26
C TYR A 459 -17.48 -17.47 -3.25
N SER A 460 -16.20 -17.22 -3.57
CA SER A 460 -15.28 -16.53 -2.66
C SER A 460 -15.74 -15.11 -2.36
N CYS A 461 -16.11 -14.35 -3.40
CA CYS A 461 -16.58 -12.97 -3.28
C CYS A 461 -17.83 -12.87 -2.40
N HIS A 462 -18.81 -13.74 -2.60
CA HIS A 462 -20.04 -13.73 -1.81
C HIS A 462 -19.79 -14.23 -0.39
N TYR A 463 -19.15 -15.40 -0.23
CA TYR A 463 -18.99 -16.04 1.07
C TYR A 463 -18.05 -15.25 2.00
N ASN A 464 -16.92 -14.76 1.48
CA ASN A 464 -15.89 -14.07 2.27
C ASN A 464 -16.10 -12.55 2.30
N GLY A 465 -16.55 -11.96 1.19
CA GLY A 465 -16.68 -10.51 1.04
C GLY A 465 -18.09 -9.96 1.23
N GLY A 466 -19.13 -10.81 1.28
CA GLY A 466 -20.52 -10.35 1.29
C GLY A 466 -20.94 -9.69 -0.03
N CYS A 467 -20.17 -9.86 -1.10
CA CYS A 467 -20.44 -9.34 -2.43
C CYS A 467 -21.44 -10.27 -3.13
N ARG A 468 -22.73 -9.97 -2.96
CA ARG A 468 -23.82 -10.80 -3.50
C ARG A 468 -23.87 -10.79 -5.03
N LEU A 469 -23.44 -9.67 -5.62
CA LEU A 469 -23.35 -9.45 -7.06
C LEU A 469 -21.89 -9.32 -7.48
N LEU A 470 -21.65 -9.61 -8.75
CA LEU A 470 -20.40 -9.28 -9.44
C LEU A 470 -20.63 -8.01 -10.25
N SER A 471 -19.56 -7.26 -10.52
CA SER A 471 -19.64 -5.95 -11.18
C SER A 471 -20.03 -6.05 -12.65
N TYR A 472 -19.74 -7.18 -13.27
CA TYR A 472 -20.05 -7.52 -14.67
C TYR A 472 -20.08 -9.05 -14.81
N THR A 473 -20.51 -9.53 -15.97
CA THR A 473 -20.49 -10.96 -16.29
C THR A 473 -19.04 -11.47 -16.30
N PRO A 474 -18.69 -12.48 -15.49
CA PRO A 474 -17.35 -13.05 -15.46
C PRO A 474 -16.84 -13.52 -16.82
N ILE A 475 -15.60 -13.16 -17.15
CA ILE A 475 -14.91 -13.61 -18.36
C ILE A 475 -13.86 -14.63 -17.93
N ALA A 476 -14.05 -15.90 -18.27
CA ALA A 476 -13.07 -16.95 -18.04
C ALA A 476 -12.69 -17.60 -19.37
N GLY A 477 -11.81 -16.96 -20.14
CA GLY A 477 -11.41 -17.43 -21.46
C GLY A 477 -10.15 -18.30 -21.43
N SER A 478 -10.23 -19.54 -21.91
CA SER A 478 -9.10 -20.47 -22.05
C SER A 478 -8.72 -20.71 -23.51
N GLY A 479 -7.41 -20.81 -23.77
CA GLY A 479 -6.86 -20.97 -25.12
C GLY A 479 -7.35 -19.84 -26.05
N PRO A 480 -7.89 -20.14 -27.25
CA PRO A 480 -8.42 -19.13 -28.17
C PRO A 480 -9.47 -18.18 -27.57
N ASN A 481 -10.25 -18.63 -26.56
CA ASN A 481 -11.28 -17.80 -25.94
C ASN A 481 -10.70 -16.59 -25.20
N SER A 482 -9.44 -16.65 -24.77
CA SER A 482 -8.74 -15.50 -24.17
C SER A 482 -8.49 -14.35 -25.15
N ALA A 483 -8.65 -14.56 -26.47
CA ALA A 483 -8.66 -13.50 -27.49
C ALA A 483 -10.03 -12.82 -27.68
N VAL A 484 -11.09 -13.34 -27.06
CA VAL A 484 -12.45 -12.78 -27.15
C VAL A 484 -12.68 -11.87 -25.96
N LEU A 485 -12.56 -10.55 -26.17
CA LEU A 485 -12.40 -9.56 -25.10
C LEU A 485 -13.49 -9.59 -24.02
N HIS A 486 -14.77 -9.75 -24.42
CA HIS A 486 -15.91 -9.89 -23.51
C HIS A 486 -16.56 -11.29 -23.65
N TYR A 487 -15.75 -12.35 -23.57
CA TYR A 487 -16.23 -13.73 -23.47
C TYR A 487 -17.08 -13.96 -22.20
N GLY A 488 -17.74 -15.11 -22.05
CA GLY A 488 -18.54 -15.42 -20.84
C GLY A 488 -20.00 -14.97 -20.89
N HIS A 489 -20.38 -14.13 -21.86
CA HIS A 489 -21.79 -13.78 -22.08
C HIS A 489 -22.62 -15.00 -22.54
N ALA A 490 -23.95 -14.87 -22.55
CA ALA A 490 -24.87 -15.98 -22.85
C ALA A 490 -24.65 -16.70 -24.20
N GLY A 491 -24.00 -16.07 -25.18
CA GLY A 491 -23.68 -16.68 -26.47
C GLY A 491 -22.33 -17.44 -26.48
N ALA A 492 -21.52 -17.26 -25.44
CA ALA A 492 -20.20 -17.85 -25.28
C ALA A 492 -19.93 -18.06 -23.76
N PRO A 493 -20.69 -18.95 -23.09
CA PRO A 493 -21.02 -18.84 -21.67
C PRO A 493 -20.01 -19.52 -20.73
N ASN A 494 -18.70 -19.31 -20.94
CA ASN A 494 -17.64 -19.94 -20.15
C ASN A 494 -17.74 -21.49 -20.14
N ASP A 495 -17.99 -22.10 -21.30
CA ASP A 495 -18.29 -23.52 -21.42
C ASP A 495 -17.21 -24.33 -22.16
N ARG A 496 -16.02 -23.77 -22.38
CA ARG A 496 -14.87 -24.55 -22.88
C ARG A 496 -14.17 -25.24 -21.71
N ARG A 497 -13.66 -26.43 -22.00
CA ARG A 497 -12.77 -27.17 -21.11
C ARG A 497 -11.35 -26.61 -21.22
N LEU A 498 -10.71 -26.38 -20.08
CA LEU A 498 -9.29 -26.05 -20.01
C LEU A 498 -8.47 -27.25 -20.48
N GLU A 499 -7.61 -27.05 -21.46
CA GLU A 499 -6.69 -28.06 -21.99
C GLU A 499 -5.24 -27.79 -21.58
N ASP A 500 -4.40 -28.81 -21.71
CA ASP A 500 -2.96 -28.67 -21.52
C ASP A 500 -2.37 -27.73 -22.58
N GLY A 501 -1.50 -26.81 -22.16
CA GLY A 501 -0.92 -25.77 -23.01
C GLY A 501 -1.76 -24.51 -23.20
N ASP A 502 -3.01 -24.45 -22.71
CA ASP A 502 -3.81 -23.22 -22.78
C ASP A 502 -3.24 -22.13 -21.88
N ILE A 503 -3.31 -20.87 -22.36
CA ILE A 503 -3.37 -19.72 -21.47
C ILE A 503 -4.81 -19.53 -21.00
N VAL A 504 -5.00 -19.14 -19.75
CA VAL A 504 -6.31 -18.81 -19.18
C VAL A 504 -6.28 -17.34 -18.81
N LEU A 505 -7.23 -16.57 -19.33
CA LEU A 505 -7.48 -15.18 -19.01
C LEU A 505 -8.78 -15.11 -18.22
N CYS A 506 -8.67 -14.71 -16.96
CA CYS A 506 -9.78 -14.52 -16.06
C CYS A 506 -9.92 -13.04 -15.74
N ASP A 507 -10.97 -12.42 -16.26
CA ASP A 507 -11.36 -11.03 -16.04
C ASP A 507 -12.66 -11.03 -15.24
N MET A 508 -12.53 -10.75 -13.95
CA MET A 508 -13.63 -10.83 -12.99
C MET A 508 -13.46 -9.86 -11.82
N GLY A 509 -14.57 -9.23 -11.42
CA GLY A 509 -14.61 -8.30 -10.29
C GLY A 509 -15.91 -8.38 -9.51
N CYS A 510 -15.83 -8.21 -8.19
CA CYS A 510 -16.98 -8.22 -7.30
C CYS A 510 -17.54 -6.82 -7.03
N GLU A 511 -18.85 -6.77 -6.75
CA GLU A 511 -19.54 -5.54 -6.36
C GLU A 511 -19.94 -5.60 -4.88
N TYR A 512 -19.58 -4.58 -4.11
CA TYR A 512 -20.06 -4.43 -2.73
C TYR A 512 -20.69 -3.06 -2.55
N TYR A 513 -21.95 -3.06 -2.12
CA TYR A 513 -22.73 -1.84 -1.94
C TYR A 513 -22.66 -0.94 -3.19
N CYS A 514 -22.88 -1.56 -4.36
CA CYS A 514 -22.77 -0.94 -5.67
C CYS A 514 -21.39 -0.41 -6.09
N TYR A 515 -20.33 -0.52 -5.28
CA TYR A 515 -18.98 -0.17 -5.73
C TYR A 515 -18.30 -1.37 -6.38
N ALA A 516 -17.72 -1.14 -7.57
CA ALA A 516 -17.16 -2.15 -8.43
C ALA A 516 -15.67 -2.36 -8.23
N SER A 517 -15.21 -3.56 -8.57
CA SER A 517 -13.80 -3.85 -8.86
C SER A 517 -13.72 -4.47 -10.25
N ASP A 518 -12.54 -4.38 -10.86
CA ASP A 518 -12.27 -4.92 -12.19
C ASP A 518 -10.83 -5.46 -12.23
N ILE A 519 -10.64 -6.77 -12.33
CA ILE A 519 -9.30 -7.37 -12.23
C ILE A 519 -9.20 -8.49 -13.23
N THR A 520 -8.18 -8.40 -14.07
CA THR A 520 -7.78 -9.45 -15.00
C THR A 520 -6.46 -10.09 -14.60
N ASN A 521 -6.46 -11.42 -14.52
CA ASN A 521 -5.26 -12.26 -14.39
C ASN A 521 -5.17 -13.22 -15.56
N SER A 522 -3.98 -13.35 -16.12
CA SER A 522 -3.66 -14.36 -17.14
C SER A 522 -2.63 -15.34 -16.61
N PHE A 523 -2.83 -16.64 -16.81
CA PHE A 523 -1.97 -17.69 -16.27
C PHE A 523 -2.05 -18.98 -17.10
N PRO A 524 -1.00 -19.82 -17.12
CA PRO A 524 -1.02 -21.08 -17.85
C PRO A 524 -1.95 -22.08 -17.14
N ALA A 525 -2.83 -22.77 -17.88
CA ALA A 525 -3.75 -23.75 -17.30
C ALA A 525 -3.02 -24.84 -16.48
N THR A 526 -1.76 -25.13 -16.84
CA THR A 526 -0.89 -26.14 -16.23
C THR A 526 -0.20 -25.68 -14.93
N GLY A 527 -0.14 -24.37 -14.67
CA GLY A 527 0.66 -23.81 -13.58
C GLY A 527 2.12 -23.50 -13.90
N THR A 528 2.58 -23.72 -15.14
CA THR A 528 3.95 -23.36 -15.57
C THR A 528 3.92 -22.76 -16.97
N PHE A 529 4.61 -21.64 -17.17
CA PHE A 529 4.62 -20.96 -18.46
C PHE A 529 5.48 -21.71 -19.49
N SER A 530 4.96 -21.86 -20.71
CA SER A 530 5.80 -22.16 -21.87
C SER A 530 6.66 -20.95 -22.25
N LYS A 531 7.64 -21.14 -23.14
CA LYS A 531 8.51 -20.03 -23.60
C LYS A 531 7.71 -18.91 -24.25
N ASP A 532 6.75 -19.26 -25.11
CA ASP A 532 5.94 -18.27 -25.84
C ASP A 532 4.90 -17.62 -24.92
N GLN A 533 4.30 -18.38 -24.00
CA GLN A 533 3.42 -17.80 -22.98
C GLN A 533 4.17 -16.81 -22.08
N ARG A 534 5.39 -17.17 -21.62
CA ARG A 534 6.26 -16.30 -20.83
C ARG A 534 6.59 -15.02 -21.58
N LEU A 535 6.97 -15.15 -22.86
CA LEU A 535 7.30 -14.00 -23.71
C LEU A 535 6.16 -12.98 -23.78
N ILE A 536 4.93 -13.45 -24.06
CA ILE A 536 3.77 -12.55 -24.19
C ILE A 536 3.36 -12.00 -22.81
N PHE A 537 3.41 -12.84 -21.76
CA PHE A 537 3.12 -12.40 -20.40
C PHE A 537 4.06 -11.28 -19.94
N GLU A 538 5.37 -11.47 -20.08
CA GLU A 538 6.37 -10.46 -19.70
C GLU A 538 6.29 -9.20 -20.59
N THR A 539 5.82 -9.33 -21.83
CA THR A 539 5.53 -8.17 -22.69
C THR A 539 4.39 -7.34 -22.10
N VAL A 540 3.26 -7.97 -21.76
CA VAL A 540 2.11 -7.28 -21.17
C VAL A 540 2.44 -6.71 -19.78
N ALA A 541 3.18 -7.46 -18.96
CA ALA A 541 3.67 -6.98 -17.67
C ALA A 541 4.57 -5.74 -17.81
N ALA A 542 5.44 -5.70 -18.84
CA ALA A 542 6.25 -4.52 -19.11
C ALA A 542 5.42 -3.31 -19.58
N MET A 543 4.38 -3.53 -20.40
CA MET A 543 3.43 -2.48 -20.79
C MET A 543 2.74 -1.89 -19.56
N GLN A 544 2.22 -2.77 -18.68
CA GLN A 544 1.51 -2.36 -17.47
C GLN A 544 2.43 -1.59 -16.53
N PHE A 545 3.63 -2.11 -16.27
CA PHE A 545 4.62 -1.46 -15.42
C PHE A 545 5.00 -0.06 -15.94
N ALA A 546 5.22 0.09 -17.25
CA ALA A 546 5.56 1.37 -17.84
C ALA A 546 4.45 2.41 -17.68
N VAL A 547 3.18 1.99 -17.88
CA VAL A 547 2.01 2.86 -17.67
C VAL A 547 1.89 3.24 -16.20
N LEU A 548 1.84 2.26 -15.29
CA LEU A 548 1.69 2.51 -13.85
C LEU A 548 2.78 3.44 -13.31
N SER A 549 4.02 3.28 -13.77
CA SER A 549 5.16 4.12 -13.36
C SER A 549 5.10 5.55 -13.90
N SER A 550 4.32 5.78 -14.98
CA SER A 550 4.22 7.07 -15.66
C SER A 550 2.97 7.85 -15.26
N MET A 551 1.97 7.19 -14.67
CA MET A 551 0.72 7.80 -14.25
C MET A 551 0.93 8.78 -13.08
N LYS A 552 0.51 10.02 -13.29
CA LYS A 552 0.45 11.09 -12.28
C LYS A 552 -0.43 12.24 -12.81
N PRO A 553 -0.80 13.20 -11.95
CA PRO A 553 -1.54 14.38 -12.40
C PRO A 553 -0.86 15.12 -13.57
N GLY A 554 -1.67 15.57 -14.52
CA GLY A 554 -1.21 16.32 -15.69
C GLY A 554 -0.81 15.47 -16.91
N VAL A 555 -0.76 14.15 -16.79
CA VAL A 555 -0.52 13.23 -17.92
C VAL A 555 -1.81 12.97 -18.68
N ALA A 556 -1.80 13.00 -20.02
CA ALA A 556 -2.98 12.63 -20.79
C ALA A 556 -3.15 11.10 -20.85
N TRP A 557 -4.38 10.60 -20.67
CA TRP A 557 -4.64 9.15 -20.74
C TRP A 557 -4.32 8.55 -22.13
N VAL A 558 -4.49 9.35 -23.18
CA VAL A 558 -4.12 8.97 -24.55
C VAL A 558 -2.62 8.69 -24.69
N ASP A 559 -1.77 9.49 -24.03
CA ASP A 559 -0.31 9.29 -24.04
C ASP A 559 0.08 7.98 -23.34
N MET A 560 -0.69 7.56 -22.33
CA MET A 560 -0.47 6.26 -21.67
C MET A 560 -0.82 5.09 -22.59
N HIS A 561 -1.89 5.22 -23.39
CA HIS A 561 -2.23 4.23 -24.41
C HIS A 561 -1.13 4.13 -25.48
N GLU A 562 -0.59 5.27 -25.93
CA GLU A 562 0.57 5.30 -26.83
C GLU A 562 1.83 4.70 -26.21
N LEU A 563 2.09 4.95 -24.92
CA LEU A 563 3.19 4.34 -24.18
C LEU A 563 3.09 2.81 -24.15
N ALA A 564 1.90 2.27 -23.86
CA ALA A 564 1.67 0.82 -23.88
C ALA A 564 1.94 0.22 -25.28
N TYR A 565 1.48 0.88 -26.34
CA TYR A 565 1.76 0.46 -27.72
C TYR A 565 3.24 0.47 -28.06
N ARG A 566 3.97 1.51 -27.66
CA ARG A 566 5.41 1.60 -27.90
C ARG A 566 6.15 0.46 -27.23
N VAL A 567 5.88 0.22 -25.95
CA VAL A 567 6.52 -0.88 -25.19
C VAL A 567 6.20 -2.24 -25.81
N MET A 568 4.95 -2.46 -26.23
CA MET A 568 4.56 -3.66 -26.97
C MET A 568 5.38 -3.82 -28.25
N CYS A 569 5.47 -2.78 -29.08
CA CYS A 569 6.19 -2.84 -30.34
C CYS A 569 7.68 -3.13 -30.12
N GLU A 570 8.33 -2.47 -29.16
CA GLU A 570 9.73 -2.70 -28.80
C GLU A 570 9.99 -4.15 -28.35
N LYS A 571 9.15 -4.68 -27.45
CA LYS A 571 9.27 -6.04 -26.92
C LYS A 571 9.05 -7.10 -28.00
N LEU A 572 8.00 -6.95 -28.81
CA LEU A 572 7.67 -7.91 -29.87
C LEU A 572 8.65 -7.82 -31.05
N THR A 573 9.28 -6.67 -31.28
CA THR A 573 10.39 -6.52 -32.23
C THR A 573 11.64 -7.23 -31.73
N ALA A 574 11.99 -7.06 -30.45
CA ALA A 574 13.13 -7.77 -29.84
C ALA A 574 12.94 -9.31 -29.85
N ALA A 575 11.69 -9.77 -29.80
CA ALA A 575 11.34 -11.19 -29.90
C ALA A 575 11.19 -11.71 -31.35
N GLY A 576 11.29 -10.82 -32.34
CA GLY A 576 11.20 -11.17 -33.76
C GLY A 576 9.79 -11.47 -34.27
N LEU A 577 8.73 -11.13 -33.52
CA LEU A 577 7.34 -11.18 -33.99
C LEU A 577 7.00 -9.98 -34.87
N LEU A 578 7.57 -8.81 -34.53
CA LEU A 578 7.52 -7.60 -35.34
C LEU A 578 8.90 -7.32 -35.96
N VAL A 579 8.92 -6.60 -37.08
CA VAL A 579 10.14 -6.25 -37.82
C VAL A 579 10.08 -4.81 -38.32
N GLY A 580 11.19 -4.08 -38.26
CA GLY A 580 11.28 -2.69 -38.71
C GLY A 580 11.51 -1.69 -37.59
N ASP A 581 11.30 -0.41 -37.89
CA ASP A 581 11.48 0.69 -36.95
C ASP A 581 10.21 0.92 -36.10
N VAL A 582 10.38 1.12 -34.79
CA VAL A 582 9.27 1.27 -33.85
C VAL A 582 8.52 2.59 -34.07
N ASP A 583 9.18 3.68 -34.44
CA ASP A 583 8.49 4.95 -34.69
C ASP A 583 7.62 4.86 -35.96
N GLU A 584 8.07 4.14 -36.98
CA GLU A 584 7.24 3.81 -38.15
C GLU A 584 6.03 2.93 -37.78
N MET A 585 6.20 1.93 -36.91
CA MET A 585 5.09 1.10 -36.40
C MET A 585 4.06 1.91 -35.64
N MET A 586 4.51 2.85 -34.80
CA MET A 586 3.64 3.75 -34.05
C MET A 586 2.86 4.67 -34.99
N ALA A 587 3.51 5.24 -36.01
CA ALA A 587 2.86 6.06 -37.02
C ALA A 587 1.81 5.27 -37.84
N ALA A 588 2.08 4.00 -38.13
CA ALA A 588 1.16 3.10 -38.80
C ALA A 588 0.07 2.50 -37.89
N ASN A 589 0.09 2.80 -36.58
CA ASN A 589 -0.85 2.26 -35.59
C ASN A 589 -0.85 0.71 -35.52
N VAL A 590 0.33 0.09 -35.63
CA VAL A 590 0.50 -1.38 -35.51
C VAL A 590 -0.08 -1.91 -34.19
N GLY A 591 0.04 -1.13 -33.11
CA GLY A 591 -0.46 -1.52 -31.79
C GLY A 591 -1.96 -1.85 -31.76
N GLY A 592 -2.78 -1.13 -32.55
CA GLY A 592 -4.22 -1.37 -32.63
C GLY A 592 -4.61 -2.74 -33.24
N VAL A 593 -3.66 -3.44 -33.88
CA VAL A 593 -3.87 -4.81 -34.38
C VAL A 593 -3.84 -5.83 -33.24
N LEU A 594 -2.87 -5.69 -32.33
CA LEU A 594 -2.59 -6.66 -31.26
C LEU A 594 -3.25 -6.29 -29.92
N MET A 595 -3.62 -5.02 -29.73
CA MET A 595 -4.39 -4.54 -28.58
C MET A 595 -5.55 -3.65 -29.08
N PRO A 596 -6.69 -4.24 -29.49
CA PRO A 596 -7.75 -3.50 -30.19
C PRO A 596 -8.71 -2.70 -29.27
N HIS A 597 -8.57 -2.83 -27.94
CA HIS A 597 -9.36 -2.10 -26.94
C HIS A 597 -8.58 -0.92 -26.34
N GLY A 598 -9.29 -0.06 -25.59
CA GLY A 598 -8.65 1.02 -24.84
C GLY A 598 -7.77 0.49 -23.71
N LEU A 599 -6.76 1.28 -23.30
CA LEU A 599 -5.84 0.90 -22.21
C LEU A 599 -6.53 0.76 -20.84
N GLY A 600 -7.69 1.39 -20.68
CA GLY A 600 -8.47 1.36 -19.45
C GLY A 600 -9.50 2.47 -19.41
N HIS A 601 -10.24 2.52 -18.31
CA HIS A 601 -11.44 3.32 -18.14
C HIS A 601 -11.61 3.78 -16.69
N PHE A 602 -12.52 4.73 -16.44
CA PHE A 602 -12.89 5.05 -15.06
C PHE A 602 -13.59 3.86 -14.41
N LEU A 603 -13.36 3.72 -13.10
CA LEU A 603 -13.97 2.72 -12.23
C LEU A 603 -14.57 3.39 -10.99
N GLY A 604 -15.75 2.94 -10.55
CA GLY A 604 -16.44 3.50 -9.39
C GLY A 604 -17.65 2.66 -8.98
N ILE A 605 -18.85 3.26 -9.02
CA ILE A 605 -20.10 2.51 -8.83
C ILE A 605 -20.40 1.61 -10.02
N ASP A 606 -20.08 2.08 -11.22
CA ASP A 606 -20.14 1.26 -12.42
C ASP A 606 -18.73 0.79 -12.79
N THR A 607 -18.60 -0.41 -13.35
CA THR A 607 -17.32 -0.96 -13.84
C THR A 607 -16.70 -0.01 -14.87
N HIS A 608 -17.47 0.29 -15.93
CA HIS A 608 -17.21 1.41 -16.83
C HIS A 608 -17.88 2.67 -16.25
N ASP A 609 -17.18 3.37 -15.36
CA ASP A 609 -17.72 4.51 -14.65
C ASP A 609 -17.85 5.76 -15.54
N VAL A 610 -18.72 6.67 -15.12
CA VAL A 610 -19.11 7.86 -15.89
C VAL A 610 -18.00 8.93 -15.92
N GLY A 611 -18.10 9.87 -16.87
CA GLY A 611 -17.28 11.09 -16.89
C GLY A 611 -15.97 10.99 -17.68
N GLY A 612 -15.71 9.87 -18.37
CA GLY A 612 -14.51 9.67 -19.19
C GLY A 612 -14.42 10.56 -20.43
N TYR A 613 -15.56 11.05 -20.92
CA TYR A 613 -15.67 12.03 -21.98
C TYR A 613 -16.40 13.28 -21.48
N PRO A 614 -15.70 14.40 -21.29
CA PRO A 614 -16.37 15.66 -20.97
C PRO A 614 -17.28 16.07 -22.14
N GLU A 615 -18.27 16.91 -21.84
CA GLU A 615 -19.24 17.36 -22.82
C GLU A 615 -18.56 18.00 -24.04
N GLY A 616 -18.98 17.61 -25.25
CA GLY A 616 -18.38 18.07 -26.50
C GLY A 616 -17.07 17.39 -26.91
N ALA A 617 -16.51 16.48 -26.10
CA ALA A 617 -15.30 15.73 -26.46
C ALA A 617 -15.55 14.83 -27.69
N GLN A 618 -14.64 14.91 -28.66
CA GLN A 618 -14.66 14.03 -29.84
C GLN A 618 -13.81 12.79 -29.58
N ARG A 619 -14.39 11.61 -29.75
CA ARG A 619 -13.67 10.35 -29.70
C ARG A 619 -12.71 10.26 -30.90
N ASP A 620 -11.45 9.93 -30.61
CA ASP A 620 -10.48 9.46 -31.61
C ASP A 620 -11.09 8.37 -32.51
N THR A 621 -10.70 8.34 -33.78
CA THR A 621 -11.24 7.43 -34.80
C THR A 621 -10.25 6.33 -35.20
N ARG A 622 -8.99 6.42 -34.80
CA ARG A 622 -7.96 5.40 -35.04
C ARG A 622 -8.35 4.09 -34.36
N ASP A 623 -8.01 2.96 -34.97
CA ASP A 623 -8.23 1.64 -34.37
C ASP A 623 -7.47 1.51 -33.05
N GLY A 624 -8.09 0.88 -32.04
CA GLY A 624 -7.63 0.90 -30.65
C GLY A 624 -8.02 2.17 -29.90
N PHE A 625 -7.62 3.35 -30.39
CA PHE A 625 -7.90 4.64 -29.74
C PHE A 625 -9.40 4.97 -29.65
N LYS A 626 -10.17 4.61 -30.68
CA LYS A 626 -11.63 4.78 -30.69
C LYS A 626 -12.35 4.00 -29.59
N SER A 627 -11.68 2.97 -29.06
CA SER A 627 -12.16 2.10 -27.99
C SER A 627 -11.75 2.59 -26.59
N LEU A 628 -10.96 3.67 -26.48
CA LEU A 628 -10.71 4.30 -25.19
C LEU A 628 -12.03 4.73 -24.55
N ARG A 629 -12.14 4.60 -23.22
CA ARG A 629 -13.30 5.08 -22.47
C ARG A 629 -13.02 6.37 -21.69
N CYS A 630 -11.77 6.82 -21.73
CA CYS A 630 -11.33 8.08 -21.17
C CYS A 630 -10.38 8.77 -22.16
N GLN A 631 -10.50 10.08 -22.33
CA GLN A 631 -9.53 10.90 -23.08
C GLN A 631 -9.12 12.14 -22.28
N ARG A 632 -9.22 12.05 -20.96
CA ARG A 632 -8.92 13.15 -20.04
C ARG A 632 -7.45 13.20 -19.69
N VAL A 633 -7.04 14.37 -19.23
CA VAL A 633 -5.81 14.55 -18.47
C VAL A 633 -6.06 14.04 -17.06
N LEU A 634 -5.13 13.26 -16.51
CA LEU A 634 -5.24 12.66 -15.20
C LEU A 634 -5.23 13.75 -14.11
N GLU A 635 -6.14 13.62 -13.15
CA GLU A 635 -6.28 14.50 -11.99
C GLU A 635 -6.39 13.67 -10.71
N PRO A 636 -5.95 14.20 -9.55
CA PRO A 636 -6.12 13.53 -8.27
C PRO A 636 -7.59 13.17 -8.00
N GLY A 637 -7.82 11.99 -7.44
CA GLY A 637 -9.15 11.47 -7.13
C GLY A 637 -9.79 10.66 -8.25
N PHE A 638 -9.22 10.65 -9.46
CA PHE A 638 -9.65 9.71 -10.50
C PHE A 638 -9.24 8.29 -10.16
N VAL A 639 -10.17 7.35 -10.37
CA VAL A 639 -9.88 5.91 -10.26
C VAL A 639 -10.06 5.29 -11.64
N LEU A 640 -9.02 4.62 -12.14
CA LEU A 640 -8.97 4.00 -13.46
C LEU A 640 -8.55 2.53 -13.40
N THR A 641 -8.97 1.75 -14.39
CA THR A 641 -8.32 0.49 -14.74
C THR A 641 -7.05 0.74 -15.56
N VAL A 642 -6.05 -0.13 -15.42
CA VAL A 642 -4.85 -0.20 -16.25
C VAL A 642 -4.72 -1.62 -16.78
N GLU A 643 -5.22 -1.83 -17.99
CA GLU A 643 -5.52 -3.16 -18.53
C GLU A 643 -4.85 -3.48 -19.87
N PRO A 644 -3.53 -3.25 -20.08
CA PRO A 644 -2.90 -3.59 -21.34
C PRO A 644 -3.04 -5.09 -21.65
N GLY A 645 -3.07 -5.41 -22.95
CA GLY A 645 -3.12 -6.79 -23.40
C GLY A 645 -2.52 -6.99 -24.79
N VAL A 646 -2.18 -8.24 -25.09
CA VAL A 646 -1.70 -8.69 -26.40
C VAL A 646 -2.52 -9.90 -26.83
N TYR A 647 -3.17 -9.80 -27.98
CA TYR A 647 -4.08 -10.82 -28.50
C TYR A 647 -3.75 -11.17 -29.95
N PHE A 648 -3.83 -12.46 -30.25
CA PHE A 648 -3.71 -12.98 -31.61
C PHE A 648 -5.12 -13.20 -32.18
N VAL A 649 -5.79 -12.10 -32.51
CA VAL A 649 -7.17 -12.12 -33.04
C VAL A 649 -7.15 -12.30 -34.55
N ASP A 650 -7.70 -13.41 -35.05
CA ASP A 650 -7.75 -13.75 -36.48
C ASP A 650 -8.31 -12.62 -37.36
N TYR A 651 -9.34 -11.92 -36.88
CA TYR A 651 -9.92 -10.79 -37.61
C TYR A 651 -8.94 -9.63 -37.82
N SER A 652 -8.24 -9.23 -36.76
CA SER A 652 -7.28 -8.13 -36.79
C SER A 652 -6.03 -8.52 -37.57
N LEU A 653 -5.50 -9.72 -37.33
CA LEU A 653 -4.31 -10.24 -38.00
C LEU A 653 -4.52 -10.40 -39.51
N ARG A 654 -5.67 -10.92 -39.95
CA ARG A 654 -5.98 -11.03 -41.38
C ARG A 654 -6.06 -9.67 -42.07
N LYS A 655 -6.72 -8.69 -41.43
CA LYS A 655 -6.74 -7.30 -41.93
C LYS A 655 -5.33 -6.73 -42.07
N ALA A 656 -4.50 -6.89 -41.05
CA ALA A 656 -3.11 -6.42 -41.07
C ALA A 656 -2.28 -7.15 -42.13
N LYS A 657 -2.54 -8.44 -42.40
CA LYS A 657 -1.85 -9.22 -43.43
C LYS A 657 -2.18 -8.77 -44.85
N GLU A 658 -3.44 -8.35 -45.07
CA GLU A 658 -3.96 -7.88 -46.36
C GLU A 658 -3.59 -6.41 -46.66
N ASP A 659 -3.28 -5.61 -45.63
CA ASP A 659 -2.85 -4.22 -45.75
C ASP A 659 -1.31 -4.13 -45.92
N PRO A 660 -0.78 -3.72 -47.10
CA PRO A 660 0.66 -3.63 -47.32
C PRO A 660 1.40 -2.68 -46.35
N GLU A 661 0.73 -1.65 -45.83
CA GLU A 661 1.35 -0.69 -44.91
C GLU A 661 1.52 -1.26 -43.51
N LEU A 662 0.65 -2.19 -43.10
CA LEU A 662 0.78 -2.90 -41.83
C LEU A 662 1.59 -4.19 -41.98
N SER A 663 1.34 -4.95 -43.05
CA SER A 663 1.86 -6.30 -43.28
C SER A 663 3.39 -6.37 -43.25
N LYS A 664 4.07 -5.30 -43.68
CA LYS A 664 5.53 -5.17 -43.68
C LYS A 664 6.16 -5.23 -42.27
N PHE A 665 5.39 -4.94 -41.22
CA PHE A 665 5.87 -4.91 -39.84
C PHE A 665 5.72 -6.25 -39.11
N PHE A 666 5.03 -7.24 -39.69
CA PHE A 666 4.77 -8.52 -39.04
C PHE A 666 5.64 -9.62 -39.64
N ASN A 667 6.33 -10.37 -38.78
CA ASN A 667 6.97 -11.62 -39.18
C ASN A 667 5.91 -12.73 -39.23
N TRP A 668 5.24 -12.88 -40.37
CA TRP A 668 4.10 -13.78 -40.51
C TRP A 668 4.41 -15.26 -40.23
N ASP A 669 5.64 -15.70 -40.44
CA ASP A 669 6.05 -17.07 -40.11
C ASP A 669 6.08 -17.26 -38.59
N ARG A 670 6.61 -16.28 -37.84
CA ARG A 670 6.59 -16.29 -36.37
C ARG A 670 5.19 -16.09 -35.81
N ILE A 671 4.37 -15.22 -36.41
CA ILE A 671 2.97 -14.98 -35.98
C ILE A 671 2.13 -16.25 -36.13
N ALA A 672 2.37 -17.07 -37.16
CA ALA A 672 1.64 -18.32 -37.37
C ALA A 672 1.84 -19.34 -36.22
N GLU A 673 2.95 -19.26 -35.48
CA GLU A 673 3.18 -20.12 -34.31
C GLU A 673 2.25 -19.79 -33.13
N PHE A 674 1.64 -18.61 -33.13
CA PHE A 674 0.67 -18.15 -32.13
C PHE A 674 -0.78 -18.38 -32.58
N GLU A 675 -1.01 -19.15 -33.65
CA GLU A 675 -2.35 -19.60 -34.02
C GLU A 675 -2.98 -20.35 -32.83
N ASN A 676 -4.21 -19.99 -32.46
CA ASN A 676 -4.92 -20.51 -31.28
C ASN A 676 -4.30 -20.18 -29.90
N PHE A 677 -3.24 -19.35 -29.83
CA PHE A 677 -2.68 -18.91 -28.55
C PHE A 677 -3.72 -18.18 -27.68
N GLY A 678 -4.57 -17.37 -28.32
CA GLY A 678 -5.51 -16.50 -27.64
C GLY A 678 -4.88 -15.14 -27.32
N GLY A 679 -4.84 -14.77 -26.05
CA GLY A 679 -4.21 -13.52 -25.60
C GLY A 679 -4.01 -13.43 -24.10
N ILE A 680 -3.28 -12.40 -23.69
CA ILE A 680 -2.95 -12.10 -22.30
C ILE A 680 -3.37 -10.67 -22.00
N ARG A 681 -4.03 -10.47 -20.86
CA ARG A 681 -4.34 -9.17 -20.25
C ARG A 681 -3.95 -9.19 -18.78
N LEU A 682 -3.42 -8.08 -18.30
CA LEU A 682 -3.17 -7.83 -16.89
C LEU A 682 -3.83 -6.51 -16.53
N GLU A 683 -4.68 -6.51 -15.50
CA GLU A 683 -5.49 -5.35 -15.15
C GLU A 683 -5.47 -5.01 -13.67
N ASP A 684 -5.17 -3.75 -13.40
CA ASP A 684 -5.05 -3.15 -12.08
C ASP A 684 -5.99 -1.97 -11.93
N ASN A 685 -6.52 -1.77 -10.72
CA ASN A 685 -7.36 -0.63 -10.36
C ASN A 685 -6.53 0.37 -9.56
N VAL A 686 -6.43 1.60 -10.06
CA VAL A 686 -5.53 2.60 -9.49
C VAL A 686 -6.23 3.92 -9.25
N LEU A 687 -5.91 4.55 -8.13
CA LEU A 687 -6.25 5.94 -7.82
C LEU A 687 -5.10 6.84 -8.26
N VAL A 688 -5.40 7.91 -8.99
CA VAL A 688 -4.44 9.00 -9.22
C VAL A 688 -4.35 9.84 -7.93
N THR A 689 -3.14 9.96 -7.38
CA THR A 689 -2.82 10.78 -6.19
C THR A 689 -2.23 12.13 -6.62
N ASP A 690 -1.84 12.97 -5.67
CA ASP A 690 -1.24 14.30 -5.97
C ASP A 690 0.09 14.21 -6.72
N ASP A 691 0.83 13.11 -6.57
CA ASP A 691 2.19 12.93 -7.07
C ASP A 691 2.41 11.63 -7.86
N GLY A 692 1.39 10.80 -8.03
CA GLY A 692 1.50 9.51 -8.69
C GLY A 692 0.19 8.72 -8.67
N ILE A 693 0.28 7.46 -8.24
CA ILE A 693 -0.86 6.56 -8.09
C ILE A 693 -0.81 5.78 -6.78
N GLU A 694 -1.98 5.35 -6.32
CA GLU A 694 -2.15 4.24 -5.38
C GLU A 694 -2.77 3.07 -6.15
N ASN A 695 -2.12 1.90 -6.14
CA ASN A 695 -2.65 0.70 -6.75
C ASN A 695 -3.42 -0.13 -5.71
N PHE A 696 -4.71 -0.37 -5.95
CA PHE A 696 -5.55 -1.18 -5.08
C PHE A 696 -5.40 -2.69 -5.32
N THR A 697 -4.96 -3.07 -6.52
CA THR A 697 -4.92 -4.46 -6.95
C THR A 697 -3.68 -5.16 -6.41
N VAL A 698 -3.90 -6.23 -5.65
CA VAL A 698 -2.85 -7.11 -5.13
C VAL A 698 -2.99 -8.48 -5.78
N ALA A 699 -2.46 -8.63 -6.97
CA ALA A 699 -2.54 -9.85 -7.77
C ALA A 699 -1.16 -10.21 -8.35
N PRO A 700 -0.93 -11.48 -8.77
CA PRO A 700 0.36 -11.90 -9.29
C PRO A 700 0.65 -11.23 -10.64
N ARG A 701 1.82 -10.59 -10.79
CA ARG A 701 2.24 -9.80 -11.95
C ARG A 701 3.56 -10.26 -12.55
N THR A 702 4.28 -11.17 -11.89
CA THR A 702 5.45 -11.84 -12.45
C THR A 702 5.15 -13.30 -12.74
N VAL A 703 5.96 -13.91 -13.62
CA VAL A 703 5.88 -15.35 -13.91
C VAL A 703 6.03 -16.14 -12.61
N GLU A 704 7.02 -15.76 -11.80
CA GLU A 704 7.36 -16.43 -10.56
C GLU A 704 6.20 -16.35 -9.54
N GLU A 705 5.53 -15.20 -9.44
CA GLU A 705 4.35 -15.02 -8.59
C GLU A 705 3.17 -15.87 -9.05
N VAL A 706 2.88 -15.89 -10.36
CA VAL A 706 1.78 -16.69 -10.92
C VAL A 706 2.02 -18.17 -10.66
N GLU A 707 3.22 -18.67 -10.96
CA GLU A 707 3.53 -20.09 -10.74
C GLU A 707 3.53 -20.45 -9.24
N ALA A 708 4.00 -19.56 -8.36
CA ALA A 708 3.94 -19.78 -6.90
C ALA A 708 2.50 -19.83 -6.38
N VAL A 709 1.61 -18.95 -6.86
CA VAL A 709 0.17 -19.02 -6.59
C VAL A 709 -0.40 -20.36 -7.06
N MET A 710 -0.12 -20.77 -8.28
CA MET A 710 -0.68 -22.01 -8.85
C MET A 710 -0.13 -23.28 -8.18
N ARG A 711 1.10 -23.28 -7.69
CA ARG A 711 1.66 -24.35 -6.84
C ARG A 711 1.06 -24.38 -5.43
N GLY A 712 0.30 -23.36 -5.04
CA GLY A 712 -0.34 -23.25 -3.74
C GLY A 712 0.56 -22.70 -2.63
N GLU A 713 1.72 -22.13 -2.98
CA GLU A 713 2.67 -21.50 -2.04
C GLU A 713 2.11 -20.18 -1.48
N ILE A 714 1.33 -19.46 -2.29
CA ILE A 714 0.70 -18.19 -1.94
C ILE A 714 -0.81 -18.38 -1.80
N ALA A 715 -1.35 -18.10 -0.60
CA ALA A 715 -2.72 -18.44 -0.23
C ALA A 715 -3.78 -17.38 -0.56
N ASP A 716 -3.40 -16.11 -0.47
CA ASP A 716 -4.27 -14.95 -0.61
C ASP A 716 -3.43 -13.70 -0.91
N ALA A 717 -4.07 -12.54 -1.06
CA ALA A 717 -3.38 -11.29 -1.42
C ALA A 717 -2.39 -10.85 -0.32
N ALA A 718 -2.69 -11.12 0.96
CA ALA A 718 -1.80 -10.79 2.05
C ALA A 718 -0.52 -11.66 2.02
N ALA A 719 -0.67 -12.95 1.73
CA ALA A 719 0.45 -13.86 1.52
C ALA A 719 1.30 -13.46 0.30
N LEU A 720 0.68 -12.95 -0.77
CA LEU A 720 1.42 -12.45 -1.94
C LEU A 720 2.31 -11.25 -1.57
N MET A 721 1.76 -10.29 -0.81
CA MET A 721 2.55 -9.14 -0.34
C MET A 721 3.67 -9.56 0.61
N ALA A 722 3.41 -10.51 1.51
CA ALA A 722 4.45 -11.06 2.37
C ALA A 722 5.54 -11.77 1.54
N TRP A 723 5.14 -12.53 0.52
CA TRP A 723 6.07 -13.20 -0.38
C TRP A 723 6.93 -12.19 -1.15
N ARG A 724 6.35 -11.11 -1.68
CA ARG A 724 7.11 -10.01 -2.32
C ARG A 724 8.16 -9.44 -1.39
N HIS A 725 7.77 -9.13 -0.16
CA HIS A 725 8.68 -8.62 0.86
C HIS A 725 9.79 -9.63 1.19
N GLU A 726 9.48 -10.91 1.33
CA GLU A 726 10.48 -11.97 1.55
C GLU A 726 11.43 -12.11 0.35
N GLN A 727 10.95 -11.99 -0.89
CA GLN A 727 11.80 -12.02 -2.07
C GLN A 727 12.68 -10.78 -2.17
N GLU A 728 12.16 -9.59 -1.85
CA GLU A 728 12.96 -8.36 -1.73
C GLU A 728 14.02 -8.51 -0.63
N GLU A 729 13.67 -9.09 0.52
CA GLU A 729 14.61 -9.45 1.59
C GLU A 729 15.65 -10.49 1.14
N GLN A 730 15.29 -11.48 0.32
CA GLN A 730 16.23 -12.48 -0.19
C GLN A 730 17.16 -11.95 -1.28
N VAL A 731 16.66 -11.07 -2.15
CA VAL A 731 17.47 -10.33 -3.14
C VAL A 731 18.44 -9.40 -2.40
N THR A 732 18.00 -8.76 -1.32
CA THR A 732 18.87 -7.91 -0.47
C THR A 732 19.82 -8.72 0.43
N GLU A 733 19.45 -9.94 0.87
CA GLU A 733 20.37 -10.87 1.56
C GLU A 733 21.42 -11.47 0.61
N GLN A 734 21.12 -11.65 -0.69
CA GLN A 734 22.14 -12.00 -1.71
C GLN A 734 22.98 -10.80 -2.16
N GLU A 735 22.50 -9.57 -1.97
CA GLU A 735 23.24 -8.33 -2.18
C GLU A 735 23.76 -7.73 -0.86
N GLU A 736 24.66 -8.45 -0.20
CA GLU A 736 25.32 -7.98 1.04
C GLU A 736 25.80 -6.52 0.97
N GLU A 737 25.59 -5.77 2.07
CA GLU A 737 25.95 -4.36 2.27
C GLU A 737 27.28 -3.93 1.62
N VAL A 738 27.24 -3.00 0.65
CA VAL A 738 28.44 -2.47 -0.04
C VAL A 738 28.86 -1.12 0.54
N TYR A 739 30.05 -1.03 1.15
CA TYR A 739 30.64 0.20 1.68
C TYR A 739 31.87 0.68 0.89
N GLY A 740 32.15 1.99 0.94
CA GLY A 740 33.29 2.60 0.25
C GLY A 740 33.18 2.58 -1.27
N HIS A 741 31.96 2.52 -1.81
CA HIS A 741 31.66 2.79 -3.22
C HIS A 741 31.61 4.31 -3.45
N SER A 742 31.74 4.73 -4.71
CA SER A 742 31.56 6.13 -5.12
C SER A 742 30.48 6.23 -6.18
N ALA A 743 29.73 7.34 -6.17
CA ALA A 743 28.73 7.60 -7.20
C ALA A 743 28.75 9.05 -7.67
N THR A 744 28.42 9.26 -8.94
CA THR A 744 28.33 10.58 -9.55
C THR A 744 27.34 10.58 -10.72
N LEU A 745 26.75 11.73 -11.01
CA LEU A 745 25.82 11.92 -12.13
C LEU A 745 26.60 12.24 -13.41
N VAL A 746 26.27 11.58 -14.51
CA VAL A 746 26.78 11.88 -15.86
C VAL A 746 25.59 11.96 -16.81
N GLY A 747 25.38 13.14 -17.40
CA GLY A 747 24.15 13.42 -18.15
C GLY A 747 22.92 13.16 -17.26
N ASN A 748 22.08 12.21 -17.68
CA ASN A 748 20.86 11.80 -16.96
C ASN A 748 21.00 10.45 -16.24
N THR A 749 22.21 9.92 -16.09
CA THR A 749 22.44 8.60 -15.50
C THR A 749 23.39 8.72 -14.32
N VAL A 750 23.01 8.12 -13.19
CA VAL A 750 23.86 8.02 -12.00
C VAL A 750 24.72 6.78 -12.16
N TRP A 751 26.03 6.95 -11.99
CA TRP A 751 27.00 5.86 -12.08
C TRP A 751 27.52 5.55 -10.68
N VAL A 752 27.44 4.29 -10.27
CA VAL A 752 27.93 3.76 -8.99
C VAL A 752 29.05 2.75 -9.27
N LEU A 753 30.23 2.99 -8.70
CA LEU A 753 31.42 2.20 -8.96
C LEU A 753 32.03 1.63 -7.68
N GLY A 754 32.45 0.37 -7.78
CA GLY A 754 33.30 -0.32 -6.79
C GLY A 754 32.65 -0.51 -5.42
N GLY A 755 33.49 -0.63 -4.39
CA GLY A 755 33.06 -0.87 -3.01
C GLY A 755 33.42 -2.26 -2.48
N LYS A 756 33.11 -2.50 -1.20
CA LYS A 756 33.41 -3.73 -0.48
C LYS A 756 32.21 -4.17 0.35
N ASN A 757 31.91 -5.47 0.39
CA ASN A 757 30.94 -6.08 1.29
C ASN A 757 31.62 -7.13 2.20
N GLN A 758 30.85 -7.99 2.87
CA GLN A 758 31.41 -9.04 3.74
C GLN A 758 32.08 -10.16 2.93
N ALA A 759 31.54 -10.51 1.76
CA ALA A 759 32.05 -11.51 0.83
C ALA A 759 33.29 -11.07 0.02
N GLY A 760 33.58 -9.76 -0.06
CA GLY A 760 34.78 -9.26 -0.72
C GLY A 760 34.58 -7.92 -1.41
N LYS A 761 35.40 -7.63 -2.43
CA LYS A 761 35.36 -6.36 -3.17
C LYS A 761 34.71 -6.53 -4.52
N ARG A 762 34.11 -5.44 -5.00
CA ARG A 762 33.51 -5.36 -6.34
C ARG A 762 34.25 -4.32 -7.18
N LEU A 763 34.23 -4.52 -8.49
CA LEU A 763 34.45 -3.50 -9.51
C LEU A 763 33.22 -3.51 -10.43
N SER A 764 32.03 -3.62 -9.84
CA SER A 764 30.80 -3.55 -10.61
C SER A 764 30.49 -2.09 -10.91
N VAL A 765 30.06 -1.84 -12.14
CA VAL A 765 29.57 -0.55 -12.59
C VAL A 765 28.05 -0.67 -12.69
N HIS A 766 27.36 0.02 -11.80
CA HIS A 766 25.90 0.10 -11.80
C HIS A 766 25.48 1.49 -12.28
N CYS A 767 24.39 1.51 -13.03
CA CYS A 767 23.80 2.72 -13.57
C CYS A 767 22.36 2.81 -13.10
N PHE A 768 21.97 3.95 -12.55
CA PHE A 768 20.58 4.26 -12.23
C PHE A 768 20.09 5.39 -13.13
N CYS A 769 18.94 5.20 -13.77
CA CYS A 769 18.27 6.23 -14.56
C CYS A 769 17.20 6.89 -13.69
N PRO A 770 17.40 8.12 -13.17
CA PRO A 770 16.41 8.78 -12.32
C PRO A 770 15.09 9.07 -13.03
N LYS A 771 15.11 9.21 -14.36
CA LYS A 771 13.88 9.42 -15.16
C LYS A 771 13.05 8.16 -15.31
N ALA A 772 13.70 7.00 -15.41
CA ALA A 772 13.03 5.71 -15.64
C ALA A 772 12.92 4.86 -14.36
N LEU A 773 13.51 5.31 -13.25
CA LEU A 773 13.61 4.59 -11.97
C LEU A 773 14.16 3.16 -12.11
N THR A 774 15.02 2.94 -13.10
CA THR A 774 15.57 1.63 -13.41
C THR A 774 17.06 1.56 -13.13
N TRP A 775 17.46 0.43 -12.53
CA TRP A 775 18.85 0.03 -12.41
C TRP A 775 19.28 -0.78 -13.63
N SER A 776 20.52 -0.59 -14.05
CA SER A 776 21.17 -1.44 -15.03
C SER A 776 22.60 -1.68 -14.60
N LYS A 777 23.09 -2.90 -14.84
CA LYS A 777 24.50 -3.23 -14.65
C LYS A 777 25.23 -3.03 -15.97
N ARG A 778 26.36 -2.33 -15.94
CA ARG A 778 27.25 -2.22 -17.09
C ARG A 778 28.43 -3.16 -16.90
N THR A 779 28.70 -3.95 -17.94
CA THR A 779 29.91 -4.78 -18.02
C THR A 779 30.77 -4.14 -19.09
N PRO A 780 31.98 -3.65 -18.76
CA PRO A 780 32.92 -3.15 -19.77
C PRO A 780 33.15 -4.19 -20.86
N ALA A 781 33.21 -3.76 -22.13
CA ALA A 781 33.36 -4.66 -23.29
C ALA A 781 34.67 -5.47 -23.27
N ASP A 782 35.71 -4.97 -22.59
CA ASP A 782 36.97 -5.67 -22.33
C ASP A 782 37.45 -5.41 -20.88
N ASN A 783 37.50 -6.46 -20.05
CA ASN A 783 37.97 -6.38 -18.66
C ASN A 783 39.49 -6.56 -18.52
N SER A 784 40.23 -6.80 -19.62
CA SER A 784 41.68 -6.98 -19.57
C SER A 784 42.43 -5.71 -19.18
N HIS A 785 41.82 -4.54 -19.40
CA HIS A 785 42.35 -3.19 -19.12
C HIS A 785 41.46 -2.39 -18.13
N ALA A 786 40.93 -3.05 -17.10
CA ALA A 786 40.11 -2.39 -16.07
C ALA A 786 40.87 -2.20 -14.74
N PRO A 787 40.55 -1.16 -13.94
CA PRO A 787 41.14 -0.94 -12.62
C PRO A 787 40.93 -2.14 -11.69
N SER A 788 41.88 -2.36 -10.76
CA SER A 788 41.69 -3.39 -9.72
C SER A 788 40.44 -3.16 -8.84
N LYS A 789 39.86 -4.24 -8.30
CA LYS A 789 38.73 -4.18 -7.35
C LYS A 789 39.09 -3.34 -6.12
N ARG A 790 38.35 -2.26 -5.88
CA ARG A 790 38.74 -1.20 -4.93
C ARG A 790 37.56 -0.62 -4.15
N TRP A 791 37.85 0.03 -3.03
CA TRP A 791 36.91 0.80 -2.20
C TRP A 791 37.62 2.01 -1.60
N GLY A 792 36.85 3.01 -1.18
CA GLY A 792 37.37 4.28 -0.69
C GLY A 792 38.09 5.10 -1.76
N HIS A 793 37.82 4.84 -3.03
CA HIS A 793 38.26 5.64 -4.18
C HIS A 793 37.30 6.80 -4.39
N SER A 794 37.71 7.84 -5.12
CA SER A 794 36.83 8.95 -5.48
C SER A 794 36.50 8.94 -6.97
N VAL A 795 35.31 9.42 -7.33
CA VAL A 795 34.88 9.54 -8.73
C VAL A 795 34.32 10.93 -8.98
N CYS A 796 34.67 11.56 -10.11
CA CYS A 796 34.00 12.77 -10.59
C CYS A 796 33.81 12.79 -12.11
N GLU A 797 32.80 13.54 -12.57
CA GLU A 797 32.52 13.81 -13.98
C GLU A 797 33.49 14.84 -14.57
N VAL A 798 34.02 14.59 -15.78
CA VAL A 798 35.01 15.46 -16.44
C VAL A 798 34.54 16.07 -17.78
N THR A 799 33.83 15.36 -18.66
CA THR A 799 33.49 15.87 -20.02
C THR A 799 32.05 15.60 -20.47
N GLY A 800 31.14 15.41 -19.52
CA GLY A 800 29.72 15.07 -19.75
C GLY A 800 29.49 13.64 -20.26
N LYS A 801 30.55 12.96 -20.69
CA LYS A 801 30.55 11.57 -21.16
C LYS A 801 31.67 10.72 -20.55
N MET A 802 32.47 11.28 -19.63
CA MET A 802 33.59 10.58 -19.01
C MET A 802 33.62 10.79 -17.51
N LEU A 803 34.08 9.76 -16.80
CA LEU A 803 34.32 9.75 -15.36
C LEU A 803 35.78 9.48 -15.08
N ILE A 804 36.37 10.17 -14.10
CA ILE A 804 37.69 9.80 -13.57
C ILE A 804 37.53 9.07 -12.24
N VAL A 805 38.25 7.98 -12.07
CA VAL A 805 38.33 7.14 -10.86
C VAL A 805 39.73 7.29 -10.29
N VAL A 806 39.86 7.76 -9.05
CA VAL A 806 41.16 8.09 -8.46
C VAL A 806 41.41 7.26 -7.19
N GLY A 807 42.56 6.58 -7.14
CA GLY A 807 43.10 5.89 -5.97
C GLY A 807 42.18 4.83 -5.33
N GLY A 808 42.21 4.74 -4.00
CA GLY A 808 41.46 3.77 -3.20
C GLY A 808 42.33 2.66 -2.59
N PHE A 809 41.72 1.55 -2.17
CA PHE A 809 42.42 0.46 -1.49
C PHE A 809 42.05 -0.93 -2.03
N ASP A 810 43.04 -1.71 -2.48
CA ASP A 810 42.85 -3.04 -3.11
C ASP A 810 42.89 -4.22 -2.11
N SER A 811 43.21 -3.97 -0.84
CA SER A 811 43.22 -4.87 0.35
C SER A 811 44.63 -5.05 0.88
N LYS A 812 45.61 -4.89 0.00
CA LYS A 812 47.03 -5.06 0.29
C LYS A 812 47.77 -3.73 0.17
N HIS A 813 47.34 -2.87 -0.75
CA HIS A 813 48.01 -1.64 -1.12
C HIS A 813 47.02 -0.48 -1.25
N ASN A 814 47.53 0.70 -0.87
CA ASN A 814 46.96 1.99 -1.22
C ASN A 814 47.24 2.23 -2.71
N LEU A 815 46.19 2.48 -3.47
CA LEU A 815 46.25 2.63 -4.92
C LEU A 815 46.63 4.07 -5.29
N ARG A 816 47.47 4.21 -6.31
CA ARG A 816 48.07 5.47 -6.79
C ARG A 816 47.76 5.75 -8.26
N ASP A 817 46.78 5.02 -8.78
CA ASP A 817 46.37 5.04 -10.17
C ASP A 817 45.17 5.97 -10.37
N SER A 818 45.04 6.48 -11.60
CA SER A 818 43.89 7.25 -12.06
C SER A 818 43.38 6.68 -13.37
N TRP A 819 42.07 6.41 -13.44
CA TRP A 819 41.45 5.79 -14.60
C TRP A 819 40.34 6.67 -15.13
N VAL A 820 40.18 6.74 -16.45
CA VAL A 820 39.00 7.34 -17.08
C VAL A 820 38.09 6.24 -17.59
N LEU A 821 36.80 6.36 -17.29
CA LEU A 821 35.72 5.54 -17.80
C LEU A 821 34.92 6.36 -18.82
N ASP A 822 34.86 5.88 -20.06
CA ASP A 822 33.90 6.39 -21.05
C ASP A 822 32.50 5.88 -20.69
N THR A 823 31.51 6.76 -20.62
CA THR A 823 30.13 6.43 -20.24
C THR A 823 29.19 6.20 -21.44
N THR A 824 29.73 6.18 -22.66
CA THR A 824 29.00 5.79 -23.89
C THR A 824 28.87 4.25 -23.99
N GLN A 825 28.28 3.72 -25.07
CA GLN A 825 27.67 2.37 -25.15
C GLN A 825 28.54 1.19 -24.63
N ASP A 826 29.87 1.31 -24.57
CA ASP A 826 30.79 0.21 -24.25
C ASP A 826 31.53 0.29 -22.90
N ALA A 827 31.33 1.34 -22.10
CA ALA A 827 31.86 1.48 -20.72
C ALA A 827 33.37 1.12 -20.56
N SER A 828 34.24 1.59 -21.46
CA SER A 828 35.65 1.22 -21.49
C SER A 828 36.51 2.06 -20.53
N PHE A 829 37.51 1.41 -19.93
CA PHE A 829 38.51 2.07 -19.07
C PHE A 829 39.77 2.41 -19.87
N ALA A 830 40.33 3.58 -19.60
CA ALA A 830 41.66 3.99 -20.05
C ALA A 830 42.47 4.47 -18.85
N ASP A 831 43.74 4.06 -18.78
CA ASP A 831 44.68 4.58 -17.79
C ASP A 831 45.03 6.04 -18.12
N VAL A 832 45.12 6.87 -17.09
CA VAL A 832 45.52 8.28 -17.21
C VAL A 832 46.96 8.47 -16.75
N CYS A 833 47.31 7.96 -15.57
CA CYS A 833 48.61 8.19 -14.92
C CYS A 833 48.73 7.40 -13.60
N ASP A 834 49.93 6.87 -13.32
CA ASP A 834 50.28 6.07 -12.13
C ASP A 834 51.11 6.83 -11.05
N ASP A 835 51.28 8.15 -11.19
CA ASP A 835 52.23 8.93 -10.38
C ASP A 835 51.60 9.72 -9.21
N LEU A 836 50.44 9.33 -8.70
CA LEU A 836 49.89 9.94 -7.49
C LEU A 836 50.77 9.62 -6.26
N PRO A 837 51.10 10.61 -5.41
CA PRO A 837 51.62 10.32 -4.07
C PRO A 837 50.56 9.61 -3.21
N VAL A 838 51.00 8.96 -2.13
CA VAL A 838 50.20 7.97 -1.38
C VAL A 838 49.08 8.61 -0.54
N PHE A 839 47.97 9.01 -1.15
CA PHE A 839 46.77 9.46 -0.40
C PHE A 839 45.88 8.32 0.09
N GLY A 840 46.07 7.12 -0.45
CA GLY A 840 45.28 5.94 -0.10
C GLY A 840 43.79 6.13 -0.39
N ALA A 841 42.96 5.98 0.64
CA ALA A 841 41.51 5.95 0.53
C ALA A 841 40.84 7.18 1.19
N TYR A 842 39.59 7.45 0.82
CA TYR A 842 38.72 8.48 1.40
C TYR A 842 39.24 9.92 1.28
N HIS A 843 39.93 10.21 0.17
CA HIS A 843 40.14 11.56 -0.32
C HIS A 843 38.86 12.07 -1.02
N SER A 844 38.85 13.33 -1.48
CA SER A 844 37.78 13.84 -2.34
C SER A 844 38.37 14.43 -3.62
N VAL A 845 37.60 14.36 -4.71
CA VAL A 845 37.97 14.94 -6.01
C VAL A 845 36.84 15.78 -6.57
N VAL A 846 37.18 16.89 -7.22
CA VAL A 846 36.24 17.70 -8.00
C VAL A 846 36.87 18.09 -9.35
N PHE A 847 36.04 18.28 -10.37
CA PHE A 847 36.50 18.70 -11.69
C PHE A 847 36.18 20.18 -11.94
N HIS A 848 37.21 20.98 -12.21
CA HIS A 848 37.07 22.39 -12.53
C HIS A 848 36.88 22.60 -14.05
N LYS A 849 35.63 22.73 -14.49
CA LYS A 849 35.23 22.77 -15.91
C LYS A 849 35.95 23.83 -16.74
N ARG A 850 36.12 25.06 -16.23
CA ARG A 850 36.69 26.18 -17.02
C ARG A 850 38.20 26.06 -17.28
N LYS A 851 38.90 25.29 -16.45
CA LYS A 851 40.36 25.08 -16.57
C LYS A 851 40.68 23.66 -17.01
N GLU A 852 39.67 22.80 -17.10
CA GLU A 852 39.82 21.36 -17.39
C GLU A 852 40.89 20.73 -16.49
N ARG A 853 40.65 20.76 -15.17
CA ARG A 853 41.56 20.21 -14.15
C ARG A 853 40.80 19.40 -13.11
N VAL A 854 41.36 18.28 -12.67
CA VAL A 854 40.85 17.53 -11.49
C VAL A 854 41.63 17.97 -10.27
N ILE A 855 40.93 18.34 -9.21
CA ILE A 855 41.51 18.73 -7.93
C ILE A 855 41.27 17.59 -6.94
N LEU A 856 42.31 17.16 -6.25
CA LEU A 856 42.24 16.18 -5.17
C LEU A 856 42.65 16.83 -3.86
N PHE A 857 41.93 16.52 -2.77
CA PHE A 857 42.29 16.93 -1.42
C PHE A 857 42.12 15.83 -0.38
N GLY A 858 43.07 15.82 0.56
CA GLY A 858 43.03 14.99 1.76
C GLY A 858 43.09 13.50 1.49
N GLY A 859 42.59 12.70 2.44
CA GLY A 859 42.63 11.23 2.38
C GLY A 859 43.44 10.63 3.51
N GLN A 860 43.52 9.30 3.53
CA GLN A 860 44.30 8.55 4.50
C GLN A 860 45.02 7.35 3.87
N CYS A 861 46.22 7.07 4.39
CA CYS A 861 47.02 5.91 4.03
C CYS A 861 47.27 5.06 5.28
N CYS A 862 47.10 3.75 5.17
CA CYS A 862 47.58 2.83 6.20
C CYS A 862 49.06 2.52 5.98
N VAL A 863 49.91 2.90 6.92
CA VAL A 863 51.36 2.62 6.94
C VAL A 863 51.69 1.87 8.22
N ASN A 864 52.20 0.63 8.11
CA ASN A 864 52.58 -0.22 9.26
C ASN A 864 51.49 -0.40 10.32
N GLY A 865 50.21 -0.39 9.93
CA GLY A 865 49.06 -0.56 10.84
C GLY A 865 48.58 0.73 11.52
N ALA A 866 49.21 1.88 11.24
CA ALA A 866 48.73 3.20 11.65
C ALA A 866 48.19 3.98 10.44
N TYR A 867 47.18 4.83 10.67
CA TYR A 867 46.62 5.69 9.62
C TYR A 867 47.30 7.06 9.65
N GLU A 868 47.90 7.44 8.52
CA GLU A 868 48.35 8.78 8.24
C GLU A 868 47.27 9.54 7.47
N TYR A 869 47.04 10.81 7.82
CA TYR A 869 46.02 11.66 7.20
C TYR A 869 46.70 12.81 6.46
N PHE A 870 46.13 13.20 5.32
CA PHE A 870 46.72 14.22 4.45
C PHE A 870 45.89 15.51 4.41
N GLN A 871 46.56 16.60 4.07
CA GLN A 871 45.99 17.95 3.90
C GLN A 871 46.52 18.63 2.62
N ASP A 872 47.15 17.86 1.75
CA ASP A 872 47.74 18.34 0.51
C ASP A 872 46.68 18.45 -0.58
N VAL A 873 46.94 19.34 -1.54
CA VAL A 873 46.10 19.56 -2.72
C VAL A 873 46.91 19.13 -3.94
N TYR A 874 46.31 18.31 -4.79
CA TYR A 874 46.89 17.89 -6.07
C TYR A 874 45.99 18.30 -7.22
N VAL A 875 46.60 18.65 -8.34
CA VAL A 875 45.90 19.05 -9.55
C VAL A 875 46.37 18.18 -10.69
N LEU A 876 45.44 17.54 -11.38
CA LEU A 876 45.70 16.75 -12.59
C LEU A 876 45.62 17.64 -13.83
N HIS A 877 46.70 17.66 -14.61
CA HIS A 877 46.80 18.35 -15.89
C HIS A 877 46.64 17.34 -17.04
N PHE A 878 45.67 17.59 -17.94
CA PHE A 878 45.37 16.70 -19.09
C PHE A 878 46.13 17.05 -20.39
N GLN A 879 46.78 18.22 -20.46
CA GLN A 879 47.51 18.69 -21.65
C GLN A 879 48.81 19.40 -21.23
N HIS A 880 49.87 19.25 -22.03
CA HIS A 880 51.10 20.05 -21.93
C HIS A 880 50.77 21.54 -22.14
N GLU A 881 50.98 22.37 -21.12
CA GLU A 881 50.87 23.82 -21.27
C GLU A 881 52.18 24.41 -21.81
N ALA A 882 52.06 25.36 -22.74
CA ALA A 882 53.17 25.85 -23.57
C ALA A 882 54.33 26.57 -22.83
N ASP A 883 54.26 26.69 -21.50
CA ASP A 883 55.29 27.33 -20.66
C ASP A 883 55.71 26.51 -19.43
N GLU A 884 55.06 25.37 -19.13
CA GLU A 884 55.44 24.50 -18.00
C GLU A 884 55.22 23.04 -18.43
N ASP A 885 56.29 22.23 -18.46
CA ASP A 885 56.27 20.78 -18.78
C ASP A 885 55.53 19.97 -17.69
N LEU A 886 54.23 20.26 -17.49
CA LEU A 886 53.39 19.67 -16.46
C LEU A 886 52.35 18.75 -17.10
N GLU A 887 52.65 17.45 -17.13
CA GLU A 887 51.70 16.38 -17.47
C GLU A 887 51.51 15.49 -16.23
N GLY A 888 50.27 15.12 -15.93
CA GLY A 888 49.94 14.29 -14.76
C GLY A 888 49.62 15.09 -13.49
N TRP A 889 49.82 14.46 -12.33
CA TRP A 889 49.44 15.02 -11.03
C TRP A 889 50.53 15.94 -10.46
N VAL A 890 50.18 17.20 -10.23
CA VAL A 890 51.09 18.22 -9.69
C VAL A 890 50.66 18.60 -8.27
N HIS A 891 51.63 18.72 -7.35
CA HIS A 891 51.39 19.23 -5.99
C HIS A 891 51.11 20.73 -6.03
N ALA A 892 49.91 21.14 -5.64
CA ALA A 892 49.53 22.55 -5.65
C ALA A 892 50.18 23.27 -4.46
N ARG A 893 50.91 24.36 -4.75
CA ARG A 893 51.54 25.19 -3.72
C ARG A 893 50.51 26.09 -3.03
N VAL A 894 49.94 25.59 -1.94
CA VAL A 894 48.93 26.30 -1.15
C VAL A 894 49.55 27.45 -0.33
N ARG A 895 48.89 28.62 -0.33
CA ARG A 895 49.22 29.79 0.50
C ARG A 895 48.16 29.99 1.61
N GLY A 896 48.58 30.53 2.77
CA GLY A 896 47.66 30.89 3.86
C GLY A 896 47.25 29.74 4.79
N PRO A 897 46.27 29.96 5.70
CA PRO A 897 45.77 28.95 6.63
C PRO A 897 45.04 27.84 5.87
N LYS A 898 45.34 26.57 6.16
CA LYS A 898 44.74 25.41 5.49
C LYS A 898 43.93 24.53 6.45
N PRO A 899 42.96 23.75 5.95
CA PRO A 899 42.25 22.77 6.77
C PRO A 899 43.22 21.74 7.34
N GLU A 900 42.99 21.30 8.58
CA GLU A 900 43.74 20.20 9.18
C GLU A 900 43.61 18.90 8.36
N ALA A 901 44.64 18.06 8.42
CA ALA A 901 44.69 16.76 7.76
C ALA A 901 43.49 15.88 8.12
N ARG A 902 42.82 15.33 7.11
CA ARG A 902 41.53 14.65 7.26
C ARG A 902 41.22 13.69 6.12
N ALA A 903 40.42 12.69 6.43
CA ALA A 903 39.79 11.77 5.47
C ALA A 903 38.28 11.73 5.67
N GLN A 904 37.55 11.09 4.75
CA GLN A 904 36.08 10.92 4.83
C GLN A 904 35.29 12.24 4.90
N HIS A 905 35.88 13.31 4.39
CA HIS A 905 35.20 14.59 4.16
C HIS A 905 34.47 14.54 2.82
N SER A 906 33.50 15.43 2.63
CA SER A 906 32.82 15.58 1.34
C SER A 906 33.23 16.89 0.69
N ALA A 907 33.28 16.90 -0.64
CA ALA A 907 33.64 18.06 -1.43
C ALA A 907 32.64 18.29 -2.57
N VAL A 908 32.41 19.56 -2.91
CA VAL A 908 31.65 19.99 -4.09
C VAL A 908 32.36 21.16 -4.77
N LEU A 909 32.15 21.30 -6.07
CA LEU A 909 32.61 22.48 -6.80
C LEU A 909 31.61 23.63 -6.61
N ALA A 910 32.09 24.83 -6.26
CA ALA A 910 31.27 26.04 -6.22
C ALA A 910 32.07 27.23 -6.80
N GLY A 911 31.59 27.79 -7.92
CA GLY A 911 32.31 28.85 -8.62
C GLY A 911 33.66 28.36 -9.16
N ALA A 912 34.75 29.07 -8.84
CA ALA A 912 36.12 28.75 -9.27
C ALA A 912 36.90 27.85 -8.28
N GLY A 913 36.23 27.27 -7.27
CA GLY A 913 36.91 26.59 -6.18
C GLY A 913 36.19 25.35 -5.63
N MET A 914 36.92 24.58 -4.82
CA MET A 914 36.42 23.38 -4.14
C MET A 914 35.95 23.76 -2.73
N ILE A 915 34.72 23.43 -2.37
CA ILE A 915 34.24 23.52 -0.99
C ILE A 915 34.31 22.14 -0.36
N ILE A 916 34.94 22.04 0.81
CA ILE A 916 34.98 20.82 1.62
C ILE A 916 34.22 21.02 2.94
N TYR A 917 33.66 19.93 3.44
CA TYR A 917 32.98 19.91 4.73
C TYR A 917 33.28 18.64 5.52
N GLY A 918 33.49 18.81 6.83
CA GLY A 918 33.58 17.72 7.77
C GLY A 918 34.81 16.82 7.59
N GLY A 919 34.63 15.52 7.78
CA GLY A 919 35.69 14.51 7.83
C GLY A 919 36.22 14.26 9.25
N ALA A 920 37.29 13.47 9.36
CA ALA A 920 37.95 13.18 10.62
C ALA A 920 39.44 12.88 10.46
N ASN A 921 40.16 12.92 11.58
CA ASN A 921 41.49 12.34 11.74
C ASN A 921 41.52 11.41 12.96
N ALA A 922 42.71 10.93 13.35
CA ALA A 922 42.88 10.03 14.49
C ALA A 922 42.36 10.57 15.84
N THR A 923 42.15 11.88 15.97
CA THR A 923 41.91 12.57 17.26
C THR A 923 40.57 13.29 17.35
N ARG A 924 39.99 13.74 16.23
CA ARG A 924 38.72 14.48 16.23
C ARG A 924 37.94 14.35 14.92
N GLN A 925 36.62 14.56 15.01
CA GLN A 925 35.73 14.80 13.86
C GLN A 925 35.62 16.29 13.61
N PHE A 926 35.46 16.68 12.35
CA PHE A 926 35.34 18.07 11.95
C PHE A 926 33.89 18.40 11.54
N ASN A 927 33.48 19.65 11.77
CA ASN A 927 32.23 20.26 11.26
C ASN A 927 32.47 21.65 10.66
N ASP A 928 33.72 21.93 10.30
CA ASP A 928 34.10 23.14 9.62
C ASP A 928 33.85 23.02 8.11
N LEU A 929 33.70 24.18 7.48
CA LEU A 929 33.50 24.35 6.05
C LEU A 929 34.66 25.21 5.52
N TRP A 930 35.29 24.75 4.45
CA TRP A 930 36.44 25.42 3.84
C TRP A 930 36.25 25.50 2.33
N THR A 931 36.73 26.59 1.73
CA THR A 931 36.77 26.75 0.27
C THR A 931 38.22 26.91 -0.18
N PHE A 932 38.60 26.21 -1.24
CA PHE A 932 39.89 26.32 -1.90
C PHE A 932 39.72 27.06 -3.22
N ASP A 933 40.35 28.22 -3.33
CA ASP A 933 40.39 29.00 -4.58
C ASP A 933 41.53 28.50 -5.47
N LEU A 934 41.20 28.09 -6.70
CA LEU A 934 42.18 27.62 -7.67
C LEU A 934 43.01 28.73 -8.32
N LEU A 935 42.55 29.98 -8.30
CA LEU A 935 43.28 31.11 -8.87
C LEU A 935 44.38 31.58 -7.92
N ASP A 936 44.06 31.70 -6.64
CA ASP A 936 44.96 32.21 -5.61
C ASP A 936 45.72 31.09 -4.85
N HIS A 937 45.41 29.82 -5.14
CA HIS A 937 45.89 28.64 -4.41
C HIS A 937 45.76 28.80 -2.88
N MET A 938 44.62 29.34 -2.43
CA MET A 938 44.42 29.71 -1.03
C MET A 938 43.16 29.06 -0.46
N TRP A 939 43.30 28.53 0.76
CA TRP A 939 42.17 28.06 1.55
C TRP A 939 41.56 29.21 2.36
N THR A 940 40.23 29.28 2.37
CA THR A 940 39.49 30.18 3.24
C THR A 940 38.49 29.38 4.07
N ARG A 941 38.50 29.61 5.39
CA ARG A 941 37.51 29.02 6.30
C ARG A 941 36.21 29.81 6.22
N LEU A 942 35.10 29.12 5.98
CA LEU A 942 33.78 29.73 5.98
C LEU A 942 33.25 29.86 7.43
N PRO A 943 32.62 31.00 7.80
CA PRO A 943 32.22 31.26 9.17
C PRO A 943 31.09 30.32 9.61
N PRO A 944 31.07 29.85 10.87
CA PRO A 944 30.07 28.92 11.36
C PRO A 944 28.83 29.63 11.93
N GLU A 945 28.37 30.73 11.32
CA GLU A 945 27.24 31.49 11.87
C GLU A 945 25.93 30.69 11.72
N GLY A 946 25.15 30.57 12.81
CA GLY A 946 23.95 29.74 12.89
C GLY A 946 24.18 28.31 13.44
N PRO A 947 23.11 27.50 13.60
CA PRO A 947 23.21 26.14 14.15
C PRO A 947 23.83 25.16 13.13
N ALA A 948 25.16 25.05 13.14
CA ALA A 948 25.88 24.05 12.34
C ALA A 948 25.62 22.61 12.83
N PRO A 949 25.75 21.58 11.97
CA PRO A 949 25.47 20.20 12.38
C PRO A 949 26.40 19.70 13.51
N PRO A 950 25.88 18.99 14.52
CA PRO A 950 26.60 18.67 15.77
C PRO A 950 27.56 17.48 15.62
N VAL A 951 28.80 17.62 16.09
CA VAL A 951 29.86 16.56 16.08
C VAL A 951 29.72 15.58 17.24
N GLU A 952 30.10 14.31 17.02
CA GLU A 952 30.14 13.32 18.11
C GLU A 952 31.34 13.59 19.04
N THR A 953 31.11 13.50 20.35
CA THR A 953 32.12 13.83 21.38
C THR A 953 33.02 12.66 21.80
N GLN A 954 32.81 11.46 21.24
CA GLN A 954 33.63 10.27 21.52
C GLN A 954 34.06 9.60 20.21
N ILE A 955 35.38 9.52 19.98
CA ILE A 955 35.97 8.69 18.92
C ILE A 955 36.45 7.40 19.60
N GLU A 956 35.91 6.25 19.19
CA GLU A 956 36.40 4.96 19.66
C GLU A 956 37.82 4.73 19.12
N PRO A 957 38.85 4.60 19.98
CA PRO A 957 40.19 4.29 19.53
C PRO A 957 40.17 2.86 18.97
N GLN A 958 40.55 2.70 17.69
CA GLN A 958 40.57 1.47 16.87
C GLN A 958 39.36 1.20 15.97
N ALA A 959 38.28 2.00 16.01
CA ALA A 959 37.22 1.84 15.02
C ALA A 959 37.56 2.61 13.74
N PHE A 960 37.90 1.88 12.66
CA PHE A 960 37.99 2.38 11.27
C PHE A 960 36.71 3.11 10.77
N ARG A 961 35.66 3.18 11.59
CA ARG A 961 34.32 3.65 11.26
C ARG A 961 34.04 4.95 11.99
N VAL A 962 34.37 6.07 11.34
CA VAL A 962 33.73 7.35 11.71
C VAL A 962 32.25 7.21 11.35
N ARG A 963 31.38 7.10 12.35
CA ARG A 963 29.94 6.86 12.17
C ARG A 963 29.17 8.11 11.71
N SER A 964 29.87 9.19 11.42
CA SER A 964 29.33 10.54 11.23
C SER A 964 29.79 11.18 9.92
N CYS A 965 29.95 10.41 8.84
CA CYS A 965 30.28 11.01 7.54
C CYS A 965 29.11 11.85 7.04
N ARG A 966 29.40 13.10 6.64
CA ARG A 966 28.41 14.11 6.26
C ARG A 966 28.56 14.49 4.80
N SER A 967 27.62 14.06 3.97
CA SER A 967 27.58 14.38 2.54
C SER A 967 27.09 15.82 2.33
N ILE A 968 27.74 16.54 1.41
CA ILE A 968 27.34 17.90 1.02
C ILE A 968 26.91 17.95 -0.44
N PHE A 969 25.91 18.79 -0.73
CA PHE A 969 25.36 18.96 -2.08
C PHE A 969 25.10 20.44 -2.36
N LEU A 970 25.53 20.93 -3.52
CA LEU A 970 25.29 22.33 -3.92
C LEU A 970 23.99 22.45 -4.73
N CYS A 971 23.07 23.29 -4.26
CA CYS A 971 21.85 23.65 -4.96
C CYS A 971 22.06 24.82 -5.94
N ARG A 972 21.19 24.92 -6.96
CA ARG A 972 21.21 25.98 -7.99
C ARG A 972 21.12 27.40 -7.42
N ASN A 973 20.56 27.58 -6.22
CA ASN A 973 20.40 28.88 -5.57
C ASN A 973 21.60 29.30 -4.69
N MET A 974 22.74 28.59 -4.76
CA MET A 974 23.95 28.75 -3.92
C MET A 974 23.74 28.38 -2.44
N GLN A 975 22.90 27.38 -2.19
CA GLN A 975 22.75 26.78 -0.86
C GLN A 975 23.42 25.40 -0.84
N LEU A 976 24.19 25.12 0.21
CA LEU A 976 24.79 23.81 0.46
C LEU A 976 23.88 23.02 1.39
N LEU A 977 23.39 21.88 0.91
CA LEU A 977 22.69 20.90 1.74
C LEU A 977 23.72 20.01 2.41
N VAL A 978 23.55 19.77 3.70
CA VAL A 978 24.46 18.96 4.51
C VAL A 978 23.66 17.93 5.29
N LEU A 979 23.89 16.66 4.95
CA LEU A 979 23.31 15.53 5.67
C LEU A 979 24.21 15.16 6.86
N GLY A 980 23.61 15.03 8.05
CA GLY A 980 24.31 14.67 9.27
C GLY A 980 23.47 13.79 10.20
N ARG A 981 24.03 13.45 11.37
CA ARG A 981 23.37 12.65 12.40
C ARG A 981 22.75 13.57 13.47
N ALA A 982 21.52 13.29 13.89
CA ALA A 982 20.85 14.07 14.94
C ALA A 982 21.36 13.68 16.35
N PRO A 983 21.48 14.63 17.30
CA PRO A 983 21.86 14.31 18.66
C PRO A 983 20.70 13.63 19.42
N PRO A 984 20.97 12.65 20.31
CA PRO A 984 19.94 12.06 21.17
C PRO A 984 19.24 13.14 22.02
N PRO A 985 17.90 13.12 22.25
CA PRO A 985 16.97 11.98 22.11
C PRO A 985 15.98 12.11 20.94
N ALA A 986 16.35 12.77 19.84
CA ALA A 986 15.43 13.03 18.73
C ALA A 986 14.88 11.74 18.08
N PHE A 987 13.58 11.76 17.73
CA PHE A 987 12.86 10.63 17.09
C PHE A 987 13.40 10.27 15.69
N SER A 988 14.14 11.17 15.01
CA SER A 988 14.85 10.89 13.76
C SER A 988 16.34 10.66 14.04
N LYS A 989 16.92 9.59 13.47
CA LYS A 989 18.36 9.27 13.63
C LYS A 989 19.28 10.27 12.90
N TYR A 990 18.75 11.10 12.00
CA TYR A 990 19.50 12.02 11.12
C TYR A 990 18.93 13.44 11.07
N SER A 991 19.77 14.36 10.58
CA SER A 991 19.48 15.79 10.47
C SER A 991 19.93 16.34 9.11
N LEU A 992 19.10 17.15 8.48
CA LEU A 992 19.46 17.93 7.30
C LEU A 992 19.67 19.41 7.68
N HIS A 993 20.77 19.99 7.23
CA HIS A 993 21.07 21.40 7.40
C HIS A 993 21.36 22.05 6.06
N VAL A 994 21.16 23.36 6.00
CA VAL A 994 21.43 24.21 4.84
C VAL A 994 22.44 25.26 5.25
N TYR A 995 23.52 25.41 4.50
CA TYR A 995 24.42 26.54 4.58
C TYR A 995 24.23 27.44 3.36
N ASP A 996 23.78 28.66 3.58
CA ASP A 996 23.54 29.62 2.50
C ASP A 996 24.83 30.38 2.16
N LEU A 997 25.41 30.16 0.98
CA LEU A 997 26.68 30.76 0.59
C LEU A 997 26.59 32.28 0.34
N LYS A 998 25.38 32.84 0.19
CA LYS A 998 25.17 34.28 -0.01
C LYS A 998 25.15 35.04 1.31
N SER A 999 24.55 34.43 2.34
CA SER A 999 24.44 35.02 3.69
C SER A 999 25.48 34.48 4.68
N LEU A 1000 26.20 33.41 4.33
CA LEU A 1000 27.17 32.70 5.17
C LEU A 1000 26.56 32.18 6.49
N GLN A 1001 25.30 31.71 6.44
CA GLN A 1001 24.54 31.23 7.61
C GLN A 1001 24.13 29.76 7.48
N TRP A 1002 24.20 29.04 8.59
CA TRP A 1002 23.58 27.74 8.81
C TRP A 1002 22.11 27.86 9.23
N ARG A 1003 21.28 26.92 8.77
CA ARG A 1003 19.93 26.69 9.29
C ARG A 1003 19.54 25.20 9.18
N PRO A 1004 18.74 24.67 10.13
CA PRO A 1004 18.14 23.35 9.96
C PRO A 1004 17.07 23.38 8.85
N ALA A 1005 16.93 22.29 8.11
CA ALA A 1005 15.84 22.14 7.13
C ALA A 1005 14.80 21.11 7.59
N PRO A 1006 13.49 21.37 7.39
CA PRO A 1006 12.44 20.41 7.66
C PRO A 1006 12.51 19.23 6.68
N MET A 1007 12.25 18.02 7.18
CA MET A 1007 12.16 16.79 6.39
C MET A 1007 10.71 16.28 6.39
N HIS A 1008 10.15 15.99 5.21
CA HIS A 1008 8.75 15.55 5.06
C HIS A 1008 8.52 14.03 5.28
N ARG A 1009 9.58 13.22 5.40
CA ARG A 1009 9.51 11.78 5.69
C ARG A 1009 10.56 11.38 6.74
N SER A 1010 10.25 10.41 7.59
CA SER A 1010 11.23 9.74 8.47
C SER A 1010 12.03 8.74 7.64
N ALA A 1011 13.11 9.17 7.01
CA ALA A 1011 13.99 8.29 6.26
C ALA A 1011 15.21 7.94 7.12
N ASP A 1012 15.55 6.66 7.14
CA ASP A 1012 16.41 6.01 8.13
C ASP A 1012 17.82 5.73 7.54
N TRP A 1013 18.54 6.75 7.06
CA TRP A 1013 19.82 6.59 6.32
C TRP A 1013 21.08 6.57 7.20
N ARG A 1014 21.89 5.49 7.30
CA ARG A 1014 23.18 5.56 8.06
C ARG A 1014 24.29 6.24 7.25
N GLY A 1015 25.27 6.88 7.92
CA GLY A 1015 26.29 7.73 7.28
C GLY A 1015 27.13 7.06 6.16
N ASN A 1016 27.75 7.90 5.30
CA ASN A 1016 28.36 7.57 3.99
C ASN A 1016 27.35 7.27 2.87
N ALA A 1017 26.33 8.12 2.71
CA ALA A 1017 25.46 8.07 1.55
C ALA A 1017 26.07 8.82 0.37
N ALA A 1018 26.04 8.21 -0.82
CA ALA A 1018 26.21 8.95 -2.05
C ALA A 1018 24.88 9.68 -2.36
N GLY A 1019 24.92 10.84 -2.99
CA GLY A 1019 23.69 11.54 -3.35
C GLY A 1019 23.90 12.51 -4.49
N TRP A 1020 22.81 12.96 -5.07
CA TRP A 1020 22.83 13.93 -6.16
C TRP A 1020 21.57 14.79 -6.10
N VAL A 1021 21.68 16.01 -6.61
CA VAL A 1021 20.53 16.91 -6.77
C VAL A 1021 20.04 16.79 -8.21
N TRP A 1022 18.77 16.45 -8.39
CA TRP A 1022 18.12 16.41 -9.70
C TRP A 1022 16.87 17.27 -9.68
N GLY A 1023 16.83 18.30 -10.54
CA GLY A 1023 15.81 19.34 -10.45
C GLY A 1023 15.84 20.03 -9.07
N ASP A 1024 14.74 19.91 -8.34
CA ASP A 1024 14.52 20.47 -7.00
C ASP A 1024 14.56 19.40 -5.89
N GLU A 1025 14.98 18.17 -6.22
CA GLU A 1025 14.99 17.02 -5.33
C GLU A 1025 16.42 16.59 -4.96
N LEU A 1026 16.59 16.16 -3.70
CA LEU A 1026 17.82 15.51 -3.25
C LEU A 1026 17.58 13.99 -3.24
N TRP A 1027 18.35 13.29 -4.05
CA TRP A 1027 18.36 11.83 -4.12
C TRP A 1027 19.55 11.31 -3.32
N VAL A 1028 19.29 10.34 -2.45
CA VAL A 1028 20.29 9.79 -1.54
C VAL A 1028 20.34 8.27 -1.71
N HIS A 1029 21.53 7.73 -1.96
CA HIS A 1029 21.81 6.32 -2.20
C HIS A 1029 22.85 5.79 -1.21
N GLY A 1030 22.53 4.71 -0.52
CA GLY A 1030 23.43 3.98 0.37
C GLY A 1030 23.49 4.54 1.80
N GLY A 1031 23.90 3.67 2.73
CA GLY A 1031 24.00 4.01 4.15
C GLY A 1031 23.55 2.90 5.10
N HIS A 1032 24.41 1.88 5.33
CA HIS A 1032 24.38 0.88 6.42
C HIS A 1032 23.02 0.32 6.94
N HIS A 1033 21.99 0.15 6.09
CA HIS A 1033 20.94 -0.88 6.24
C HIS A 1033 20.17 -1.13 4.93
N ASP A 1034 19.92 -2.42 4.69
CA ASP A 1034 18.92 -3.21 3.94
C ASP A 1034 18.29 -2.75 2.62
N SER A 1035 18.10 -1.45 2.35
CA SER A 1035 17.59 -1.01 1.05
C SER A 1035 18.75 -0.46 0.23
N ASN A 1036 19.34 -1.25 -0.68
CA ASN A 1036 20.18 -0.74 -1.78
C ASN A 1036 19.39 0.17 -2.76
N GLU A 1037 18.24 0.67 -2.35
CA GLU A 1037 17.35 1.52 -3.12
C GLU A 1037 17.64 3.00 -2.84
N PRO A 1038 17.67 3.85 -3.88
CA PRO A 1038 17.77 5.29 -3.71
C PRO A 1038 16.50 5.82 -3.03
N GLN A 1039 16.66 6.61 -1.98
CA GLN A 1039 15.54 7.29 -1.31
C GLN A 1039 15.41 8.73 -1.79
N ASN A 1040 14.18 9.14 -2.08
CA ASN A 1040 13.86 10.48 -2.55
C ASN A 1040 13.53 11.37 -1.37
N ILE A 1041 14.28 12.47 -1.20
CA ILE A 1041 13.95 13.48 -0.22
C ILE A 1041 13.51 14.73 -0.99
N LEU A 1042 12.18 14.94 -1.03
CA LEU A 1042 11.61 16.19 -1.49
C LEU A 1042 11.84 17.24 -0.41
N LEU A 1043 12.59 18.30 -0.74
CA LEU A 1043 12.81 19.40 0.17
C LEU A 1043 11.93 20.58 -0.21
N PRO A 1044 11.11 21.12 0.72
CA PRO A 1044 10.41 22.38 0.50
C PRO A 1044 11.43 23.52 0.61
N LEU A 1045 12.28 23.67 -0.40
CA LEU A 1045 13.21 24.79 -0.51
C LEU A 1045 12.84 25.75 -1.63
N LEU A 1046 11.73 25.50 -2.32
CA LEU A 1046 11.21 26.33 -3.39
C LEU A 1046 9.72 26.59 -3.23
N THR A 1047 9.35 27.30 -2.16
CA THR A 1047 8.15 28.14 -2.16
C THR A 1047 8.55 29.59 -1.95
N GLY A 1048 8.87 30.23 -3.06
CA GLY A 1048 8.99 31.68 -3.16
C GLY A 1048 8.80 32.09 -4.62
N PRO A 1049 7.76 32.83 -4.98
CA PRO A 1049 7.47 33.17 -6.37
C PRO A 1049 8.59 34.02 -6.99
N SER A 1050 8.72 33.87 -8.29
CA SER A 1050 9.59 34.53 -9.27
C SER A 1050 9.48 36.07 -9.36
N LYS A 1051 9.35 36.80 -8.24
CA LYS A 1051 9.24 38.27 -8.21
C LYS A 1051 10.24 39.02 -7.31
N LEU A 1052 11.29 38.37 -6.78
CA LEU A 1052 12.29 39.05 -5.95
C LEU A 1052 13.68 39.27 -6.59
N LEU A 1053 13.83 39.16 -7.91
CA LEU A 1053 15.11 39.39 -8.59
C LEU A 1053 15.44 40.87 -8.86
N ARG A 1054 14.59 41.82 -8.43
CA ARG A 1054 14.86 43.27 -8.52
C ARG A 1054 15.17 43.99 -7.21
N ARG A 1055 15.20 43.29 -6.06
CA ARG A 1055 15.53 43.92 -4.75
C ARG A 1055 16.86 43.48 -4.12
N THR A 1056 17.56 42.50 -4.68
CA THR A 1056 18.80 41.96 -4.09
C THR A 1056 20.06 42.79 -4.38
N VAL A 1057 20.00 43.80 -5.26
CA VAL A 1057 21.17 44.66 -5.53
C VAL A 1057 21.39 45.72 -4.44
N GLN A 1058 20.39 46.01 -3.60
CA GLN A 1058 20.50 47.05 -2.56
C GLN A 1058 20.96 46.54 -1.19
N SER A 1059 20.97 45.23 -0.93
CA SER A 1059 21.40 44.67 0.38
C SER A 1059 22.84 44.13 0.39
N ILE A 1060 23.51 44.05 -0.76
CA ILE A 1060 24.92 43.61 -0.86
C ILE A 1060 25.87 44.68 -0.31
N SER A 1061 25.48 45.96 -0.31
CA SER A 1061 26.30 47.07 0.22
C SER A 1061 26.40 47.14 1.75
N ALA A 1062 25.69 46.30 2.50
CA ALA A 1062 25.66 46.31 3.96
C ALA A 1062 26.55 45.24 4.63
N LEU A 1063 27.24 44.40 3.84
CA LEU A 1063 28.11 43.34 4.36
C LEU A 1063 29.54 43.86 4.59
N PRO A 1064 30.27 43.34 5.60
CA PRO A 1064 31.69 43.66 5.80
C PRO A 1064 32.52 43.39 4.54
N HIS A 1065 33.49 44.26 4.24
CA HIS A 1065 34.27 44.24 2.99
C HIS A 1065 35.04 42.92 2.72
N GLU A 1066 35.31 42.13 3.76
CA GLU A 1066 35.94 40.81 3.66
C GLU A 1066 34.97 39.72 3.16
N ASN A 1067 33.69 39.77 3.54
CA ASN A 1067 32.66 38.84 3.05
C ASN A 1067 32.28 39.12 1.59
N LEU A 1068 32.42 40.38 1.15
CA LEU A 1068 32.17 40.78 -0.24
C LEU A 1068 33.19 40.18 -1.22
N LYS A 1069 34.47 40.12 -0.89
CA LYS A 1069 35.48 39.46 -1.75
C LYS A 1069 35.18 37.98 -1.97
N LEU A 1070 34.72 37.31 -0.93
CA LEU A 1070 34.32 35.90 -0.96
C LEU A 1070 33.10 35.67 -1.84
N ILE A 1071 32.07 36.52 -1.71
CA ILE A 1071 30.84 36.46 -2.51
C ILE A 1071 31.13 36.83 -3.98
N PHE A 1072 32.03 37.79 -4.24
CA PHE A 1072 32.42 38.18 -5.60
C PHE A 1072 33.23 37.09 -6.33
N SER A 1073 34.05 36.28 -5.65
CA SER A 1073 34.70 35.12 -6.31
C SER A 1073 33.71 34.00 -6.67
N PHE A 1074 32.59 33.87 -5.93
CA PHE A 1074 31.49 32.97 -6.28
C PHE A 1074 30.60 33.50 -7.42
N ILE A 1075 30.39 34.81 -7.51
CA ILE A 1075 29.52 35.46 -8.51
C ILE A 1075 30.25 35.72 -9.84
N SER A 1076 31.54 36.05 -9.84
CA SER A 1076 32.30 36.37 -11.05
C SER A 1076 32.43 35.20 -12.05
N GLY A 1077 32.21 33.96 -11.60
CA GLY A 1077 32.13 32.78 -12.47
C GLY A 1077 30.75 32.47 -13.04
N SER A 1078 29.67 33.04 -12.50
CA SER A 1078 28.28 32.64 -12.81
C SER A 1078 27.50 33.65 -13.66
N VAL A 1079 28.00 34.87 -13.88
CA VAL A 1079 27.28 35.91 -14.63
C VAL A 1079 27.36 35.74 -16.16
N GLU A 1080 28.36 35.04 -16.71
CA GLU A 1080 28.43 34.80 -18.17
C GLU A 1080 27.61 33.57 -18.64
N ALA A 1081 27.26 32.64 -17.74
CA ALA A 1081 26.52 31.42 -18.11
C ALA A 1081 24.98 31.61 -18.18
N CYS A 1082 24.47 32.81 -17.89
CA CYS A 1082 23.05 33.14 -18.06
C CYS A 1082 22.76 33.94 -19.35
N LEU A 1083 23.73 34.07 -20.27
CA LEU A 1083 23.57 34.78 -21.54
C LEU A 1083 23.92 33.94 -22.79
N PHE A 1084 23.96 32.60 -22.70
CA PHE A 1084 23.97 31.71 -23.86
C PHE A 1084 23.00 30.54 -23.69
#